data_AF-A0A815DB56-F1
#
_entry.id   AF-A0A815DB56-F1
#
_cell.length_a   1.000
_cell.length_b   1.000
_cell.length_c   1.000
_cell.angle_alpha   90.00
_cell.angle_beta   90.00
_cell.angle_gamma   90.00
#
_symmetry.space_group_name_H-M   'P 1'
#
loop_
_entity.id
_entity.type
_entity.pdbx_description
1 polymer ?
#
loop_
_entity_poly.entity_id
_entity_poly.type
_entity_poly.pdbx_seq_one_letter_code
_entity_poly.pdbx_strand_id
1 'polypeptide(L)'
;MLTDLNQLEKELETLNIREEVLNDELSVLLSNQDSTEKQITTIKNLTPALQIITQDAHNLSNTITFTAALADNISKKVRELDVTKRHVVACLRRANDIIDLKKCTDGVKKALEFEEYEQAAAHIHRYLNIDPASLQLSSDPTEGSSLHHALLSLEEAKAKLIEIVNVKFDQAVEAGYLPDAMRFFKIFPLLKLDQVGLEKFCKHLCSEIKEYGEKTLQATLQIPFNHKRYPVRYSDHLKTFLDFIATKIESCQPIVESYYGPGKLFNFISMLQSACDKQVENAIRSFKSERQFDTIYRRIQHSSSSMQRTLAGTSTNLMPMDSTTTDKTDPRELDDFLTEITLINATCEVYIRFIRRRLNADCELAFPLVDNAKTNECVEQLKKIERFLNDSGLNGILHSFIQQYILIEDYFMRESIYKAILLDSPNMVDDVFFILRKCLKRSVSTSNVDGICNMLKHAVSILDSVYREQLYTRLKSGYPSGFDLSQAYTVIQSSIQLGKLQGSDIEKLKQTFLSTFDNVEITHENLHILKNLLEEEVKRSLILNEETRTKVDTRLNEFNSLANRFKDLIEFACQQLCSSAIKPRIKTLLDAYITMNHKLSEDEYSQFDANDPFIQNFILQIDQLFVSFKGALRIGNYDRLISASTNEIVTMWEKVLSKCGFNRLGGLQFDKEVRSLMTYLTSATSLPIRDKFQRLTQIATLLTLEKLKEIYDYWDPTSGKITWRLTPSEVRQILSLRTDFRSDDVRALKL
;
A
#
# COMPACT_ATOMS: atom_id res chain seq x y z
N MET A 1 25.45 -59.90 -113.40
CA MET A 1 24.48 -60.11 -114.49
C MET A 1 23.26 -59.27 -114.17
N LEU A 2 23.34 -58.01 -114.58
CA LEU A 2 22.28 -57.04 -114.57
C LEU A 2 22.56 -56.19 -115.81
N THR A 3 21.72 -56.41 -116.82
CA THR A 3 21.73 -55.87 -118.18
C THR A 3 20.46 -55.07 -118.42
N ASP A 4 19.87 -54.53 -117.34
CA ASP A 4 18.61 -53.81 -117.41
C ASP A 4 18.77 -52.40 -116.85
N LEU A 5 18.80 -51.44 -117.78
CA LEU A 5 18.98 -50.01 -117.52
C LEU A 5 17.95 -49.48 -116.51
N ASN A 6 16.74 -50.06 -116.49
CA ASN A 6 15.61 -49.66 -115.64
C ASN A 6 15.83 -49.91 -114.14
N GLN A 7 16.63 -50.92 -113.74
CA GLN A 7 16.97 -51.10 -112.33
C GLN A 7 17.95 -50.03 -111.84
N LEU A 8 18.85 -49.60 -112.73
CA LEU A 8 19.90 -48.62 -112.43
C LEU A 8 19.32 -47.23 -112.18
N GLU A 9 18.31 -46.82 -112.93
CA GLU A 9 17.62 -45.53 -112.71
C GLU A 9 16.82 -45.51 -111.39
N LYS A 10 16.19 -46.64 -111.03
CA LYS A 10 15.35 -46.73 -109.83
C LYS A 10 16.17 -46.71 -108.54
N GLU A 11 17.36 -47.30 -108.55
CA GLU A 11 18.31 -47.16 -107.43
C GLU A 11 18.91 -45.75 -107.33
N LEU A 12 19.03 -45.04 -108.46
CA LEU A 12 19.56 -43.67 -108.47
C LEU A 12 18.61 -42.65 -107.83
N GLU A 13 17.30 -42.81 -108.05
CA GLU A 13 16.29 -41.95 -107.43
C GLU A 13 16.20 -42.17 -105.90
N THR A 14 16.32 -43.43 -105.44
CA THR A 14 16.35 -43.72 -103.98
C THR A 14 17.63 -43.20 -103.31
N LEU A 15 18.75 -43.17 -104.03
CA LEU A 15 19.99 -42.55 -103.54
C LEU A 15 19.87 -41.03 -103.39
N ASN A 16 19.23 -40.32 -104.31
CA ASN A 16 19.06 -38.87 -104.23
C ASN A 16 18.23 -38.42 -103.02
N ILE A 17 17.11 -39.10 -102.73
CA ILE A 17 16.29 -38.79 -101.54
C ILE A 17 17.09 -39.02 -100.26
N ARG A 18 17.91 -40.08 -100.23
CA ARG A 18 18.76 -40.37 -99.08
C ARG A 18 19.89 -39.36 -98.91
N GLU A 19 20.40 -38.82 -100.00
CA GLU A 19 21.40 -37.74 -100.00
C GLU A 19 20.84 -36.45 -99.42
N GLU A 20 19.59 -36.10 -99.74
CA GLU A 20 18.94 -34.89 -99.21
C GLU A 20 18.73 -34.96 -97.68
N VAL A 21 18.25 -36.10 -97.16
CA VAL A 21 18.11 -36.34 -95.71
C VAL A 21 19.46 -36.29 -94.97
N LEU A 22 20.49 -36.92 -95.55
CA LEU A 22 21.84 -36.89 -94.98
C LEU A 22 22.41 -35.47 -94.93
N ASN A 23 22.11 -34.64 -95.91
CA ASN A 23 22.59 -33.26 -95.96
C ASN A 23 21.95 -32.38 -94.86
N ASP A 24 20.67 -32.59 -94.57
CA ASP A 24 19.98 -31.91 -93.46
C ASP A 24 20.57 -32.32 -92.10
N GLU A 25 20.80 -33.62 -91.85
CA GLU A 25 21.46 -34.09 -90.62
C GLU A 25 22.89 -33.53 -90.47
N LEU A 26 23.63 -33.46 -91.57
CA LEU A 26 25.00 -32.92 -91.58
C LEU A 26 25.04 -31.42 -91.25
N SER A 27 24.05 -30.66 -91.72
CA SER A 27 23.94 -29.22 -91.40
C SER A 27 23.73 -28.95 -89.91
N VAL A 28 22.91 -29.77 -89.24
CA VAL A 28 22.67 -29.69 -87.80
C VAL A 28 23.93 -30.04 -87.02
N LEU A 29 24.63 -31.11 -87.38
CA LEU A 29 25.88 -31.51 -86.72
C LEU A 29 26.99 -30.47 -86.89
N LEU A 30 27.13 -29.87 -88.08
CA LEU A 30 28.10 -28.80 -88.33
C LEU A 30 27.81 -27.55 -87.47
N SER A 31 26.54 -27.19 -87.26
CA SER A 31 26.18 -26.06 -86.40
C SER A 31 26.60 -26.26 -84.93
N ASN A 32 26.56 -27.51 -84.45
CA ASN A 32 26.99 -27.85 -83.09
C ASN A 32 28.52 -27.87 -82.92
N GLN A 33 29.27 -28.11 -84.00
CA GLN A 33 30.73 -28.13 -83.97
C GLN A 33 31.31 -26.76 -83.56
N ASP A 34 30.81 -25.67 -84.15
CA ASP A 34 31.27 -24.30 -83.83
C ASP A 34 31.05 -23.93 -82.36
N SER A 35 29.92 -24.34 -81.78
CA SER A 35 29.61 -24.11 -80.36
C SER A 35 30.57 -24.90 -79.46
N THR A 36 30.82 -26.16 -79.81
CA THR A 36 31.70 -27.04 -79.05
C THR A 36 33.16 -26.57 -79.11
N GLU A 37 33.62 -26.09 -80.27
CA GLU A 37 34.96 -25.57 -80.45
C GLU A 37 35.20 -24.25 -79.68
N LYS A 38 34.18 -23.38 -79.61
CA LYS A 38 34.20 -22.19 -78.73
C LYS A 38 34.31 -22.57 -77.26
N GLN A 39 33.61 -23.60 -76.79
CA GLN A 39 33.72 -24.07 -75.40
C GLN A 39 35.11 -24.66 -75.12
N ILE A 40 35.66 -25.47 -76.04
CA ILE A 40 36.99 -26.06 -75.90
C ILE A 40 38.09 -24.99 -75.88
N THR A 41 38.00 -23.96 -76.73
CA THR A 41 38.97 -22.85 -76.73
C THR A 41 38.89 -22.02 -75.44
N THR A 42 37.68 -21.80 -74.92
CA THR A 42 37.49 -21.14 -73.61
C THR A 42 38.15 -21.94 -72.48
N ILE A 43 37.95 -23.27 -72.45
CA ILE A 43 38.58 -24.15 -71.46
C ILE A 43 40.11 -24.17 -71.62
N LYS A 44 40.63 -24.26 -72.85
CA LYS A 44 42.07 -24.20 -73.12
C LYS A 44 42.72 -22.91 -72.61
N ASN A 45 42.02 -21.78 -72.72
CA ASN A 45 42.50 -20.49 -72.22
C ASN A 45 42.42 -20.37 -70.68
N LEU A 46 41.48 -21.06 -70.04
CA LEU A 46 41.36 -21.08 -68.57
C LEU A 46 42.41 -21.96 -67.89
N THR A 47 42.90 -23.02 -68.55
CA THR A 47 43.91 -23.93 -68.00
C THR A 47 45.20 -23.23 -67.52
N PRO A 48 45.88 -22.36 -68.31
CA PRO A 48 47.07 -21.67 -67.84
C PRO A 48 46.76 -20.63 -66.74
N ALA A 49 45.60 -19.97 -66.77
CA ALA A 49 45.18 -19.07 -65.69
C ALA A 49 44.94 -19.82 -64.38
N LEU A 50 44.32 -21.00 -64.43
CA LEU A 50 44.17 -21.90 -63.28
C LEU A 50 45.53 -22.37 -62.75
N GLN A 51 46.50 -22.68 -63.62
CA GLN A 51 47.86 -23.05 -63.20
C GLN A 51 48.56 -21.92 -62.45
N ILE A 52 48.46 -20.67 -62.94
CA ILE A 52 49.02 -19.50 -62.24
C ILE A 52 48.36 -19.32 -60.88
N ILE A 53 47.02 -19.39 -60.81
CA ILE A 53 46.28 -19.29 -59.55
C ILE A 53 46.67 -20.41 -58.59
N THR A 54 46.87 -21.63 -59.06
CA THR A 54 47.35 -22.73 -58.20
C THR A 54 48.77 -22.51 -57.71
N GLN A 55 49.65 -21.95 -58.54
CA GLN A 55 51.01 -21.62 -58.14
C GLN A 55 51.03 -20.49 -57.11
N ASP A 56 50.23 -19.44 -57.33
CA ASP A 56 50.09 -18.32 -56.40
C ASP A 56 49.44 -18.76 -55.09
N ALA A 57 48.44 -19.64 -55.13
CA ALA A 57 47.85 -20.25 -53.94
C ALA A 57 48.88 -21.11 -53.18
N HIS A 58 49.74 -21.83 -53.88
CA HIS A 58 50.82 -22.60 -53.25
C HIS A 58 51.89 -21.67 -52.64
N ASN A 59 52.24 -20.59 -53.33
CA ASN A 59 53.18 -19.58 -52.81
C ASN A 59 52.61 -18.87 -51.58
N LEU A 60 51.33 -18.52 -51.61
CA LEU A 60 50.62 -17.92 -50.48
C LEU A 60 50.53 -18.91 -49.31
N SER A 61 50.18 -20.17 -49.56
CA SER A 61 50.17 -21.23 -48.55
C SER A 61 51.54 -21.40 -47.91
N ASN A 62 52.62 -21.42 -48.70
CA ASN A 62 53.98 -21.48 -48.18
C ASN A 62 54.32 -20.25 -47.33
N THR A 63 53.92 -19.06 -47.77
CA THR A 63 54.14 -17.81 -47.04
C THR A 63 53.38 -17.79 -45.72
N ILE A 64 52.12 -18.23 -45.72
CA ILE A 64 51.28 -18.37 -44.51
C ILE A 64 51.88 -19.40 -43.57
N THR A 65 52.32 -20.54 -44.08
CA THR A 65 52.95 -21.60 -43.27
C THR A 65 54.25 -21.10 -42.66
N PHE A 66 55.06 -20.35 -43.42
CA PHE A 66 56.27 -19.72 -42.92
C PHE A 66 55.98 -18.63 -41.88
N THR A 67 54.98 -17.77 -42.11
CA THR A 67 54.59 -16.73 -41.13
C THR A 67 53.98 -17.35 -39.88
N ALA A 68 53.21 -18.43 -40.00
CA ALA A 68 52.70 -19.19 -38.86
C ALA A 68 53.86 -19.82 -38.05
N ALA A 69 54.82 -20.45 -38.72
CA ALA A 69 56.01 -20.99 -38.06
C ALA A 69 56.86 -19.90 -37.40
N LEU A 70 57.00 -18.72 -38.02
CA LEU A 70 57.68 -17.58 -37.44
C LEU A 70 56.93 -17.03 -36.23
N ALA A 71 55.60 -16.89 -36.32
CA ALA A 71 54.74 -16.44 -35.22
C ALA A 71 54.75 -17.43 -34.05
N ASP A 72 54.77 -18.73 -34.30
CA ASP A 72 54.93 -19.76 -33.26
C ASP A 72 56.30 -19.67 -32.59
N ASN A 73 57.37 -19.48 -33.35
CA ASN A 73 58.71 -19.29 -32.80
C ASN A 73 58.82 -17.99 -31.98
N ILE A 74 58.24 -16.89 -32.45
CA ILE A 74 58.17 -15.64 -31.69
C ILE A 74 57.35 -15.84 -30.41
N SER A 75 56.18 -16.47 -30.50
CA SER A 75 55.33 -16.78 -29.35
C SER A 75 56.03 -17.67 -28.34
N LYS A 76 56.81 -18.66 -28.80
CA LYS A 76 57.62 -19.51 -27.94
C LYS A 76 58.71 -18.71 -27.23
N LYS A 77 59.46 -17.87 -27.96
CA LYS A 77 60.47 -16.97 -27.35
C LYS A 77 59.85 -15.97 -26.38
N VAL A 78 58.67 -15.44 -26.68
CA VAL A 78 57.94 -14.53 -25.77
C VAL A 78 57.47 -15.28 -24.54
N ARG A 79 56.96 -16.52 -24.65
CA ARG A 79 56.63 -17.35 -23.48
C ARG A 79 57.86 -17.66 -22.63
N GLU A 80 59.00 -17.98 -23.24
CA GLU A 80 60.28 -18.19 -22.53
C GLU A 80 60.74 -16.90 -21.83
N LEU A 81 60.61 -15.74 -22.49
CA LEU A 81 60.87 -14.42 -21.90
C LEU A 81 59.90 -14.10 -20.75
N ASP A 82 58.62 -14.43 -20.87
CA ASP A 82 57.63 -14.23 -19.82
C ASP A 82 57.85 -15.15 -18.62
N VAL A 83 58.31 -16.39 -18.85
CA VAL A 83 58.74 -17.29 -17.77
C VAL A 83 59.94 -16.69 -17.04
N THR A 84 60.98 -16.27 -17.77
CA THR A 84 62.16 -15.65 -17.15
C THR A 84 61.84 -14.33 -16.44
N LYS A 85 61.00 -13.47 -17.03
CA LYS A 85 60.51 -12.25 -16.39
C LYS A 85 59.71 -12.55 -15.13
N ARG A 86 58.82 -13.54 -15.14
CA ARG A 86 58.08 -13.98 -13.94
C ARG A 86 59.04 -14.46 -12.85
N HIS A 87 60.07 -15.22 -13.20
CA HIS A 87 61.09 -15.66 -12.24
C HIS A 87 61.88 -14.47 -11.67
N VAL A 88 62.30 -13.52 -12.50
CA VAL A 88 63.02 -12.31 -12.04
C VAL A 88 62.14 -11.46 -11.13
N VAL A 89 60.88 -11.23 -11.49
CA VAL A 89 59.92 -10.50 -10.65
C VAL A 89 59.66 -11.24 -9.34
N ALA A 90 59.55 -12.57 -9.37
CA ALA A 90 59.40 -13.38 -8.16
C ALA A 90 60.65 -13.30 -7.27
N CYS A 91 61.86 -13.36 -7.82
CA CYS A 91 63.11 -13.19 -7.08
C CYS A 91 63.26 -11.79 -6.48
N LEU A 92 62.88 -10.73 -7.21
CA LEU A 92 62.88 -9.36 -6.70
C LEU A 92 61.88 -9.18 -5.55
N ARG A 93 60.66 -9.71 -5.71
CA ARG A 93 59.65 -9.71 -4.65
C ARG A 93 60.19 -10.42 -3.41
N ARG A 94 60.77 -11.61 -3.58
CA ARG A 94 61.38 -12.40 -2.50
C ARG A 94 62.52 -11.66 -1.80
N ALA A 95 63.42 -11.01 -2.55
CA ALA A 95 64.51 -10.22 -1.97
C ALA A 95 63.97 -9.05 -1.13
N ASN A 96 62.94 -8.36 -1.62
CA ASN A 96 62.25 -7.32 -0.87
C ASN A 96 61.57 -7.87 0.39
N ASP A 97 60.92 -9.04 0.31
CA ASP A 97 60.28 -9.69 1.46
C ASP A 97 61.31 -10.07 2.54
N ILE A 98 62.51 -10.54 2.16
CA ILE A 98 63.61 -10.85 3.10
C ILE A 98 64.18 -9.58 3.74
N ILE A 99 64.35 -8.50 2.96
CA ILE A 99 64.80 -7.20 3.48
C ILE A 99 63.76 -6.65 4.46
N ASP A 100 62.49 -6.75 4.13
CA ASP A 100 61.39 -6.33 4.99
C ASP A 100 61.31 -7.19 6.25
N LEU A 101 61.55 -8.49 6.17
CA LEU A 101 61.62 -9.37 7.34
C LEU A 101 62.73 -8.94 8.31
N LYS A 102 63.94 -8.64 7.81
CA LYS A 102 65.04 -8.12 8.66
C LYS A 102 64.68 -6.78 9.27
N LYS A 103 64.13 -5.84 8.48
CA LYS A 103 63.66 -4.54 8.99
C LYS A 103 62.56 -4.67 10.05
N CYS A 104 61.63 -5.60 9.87
CA CYS A 104 60.58 -5.88 10.85
C CYS A 104 61.18 -6.51 12.12
N THR A 105 62.13 -7.43 12.00
CA THR A 105 62.80 -8.05 13.16
C THR A 105 63.56 -7.01 13.98
N ASP A 106 64.34 -6.14 13.33
CA ASP A 106 65.10 -5.07 14.00
C ASP A 106 64.18 -3.97 14.55
N GLY A 107 63.14 -3.60 13.78
CA GLY A 107 62.15 -2.60 14.16
C GLY A 107 61.32 -3.03 15.36
N VAL A 108 60.87 -4.29 15.41
CA VAL A 108 60.11 -4.83 16.55
C VAL A 108 60.96 -4.88 17.81
N LYS A 109 62.23 -5.29 17.73
CA LYS A 109 63.13 -5.30 18.89
C LYS A 109 63.32 -3.89 19.47
N LYS A 110 63.63 -2.91 18.62
CA LYS A 110 63.77 -1.51 19.05
C LYS A 110 62.48 -0.95 19.61
N ALA A 111 61.35 -1.17 18.94
CA ALA A 111 60.06 -0.65 19.39
C ALA A 111 59.61 -1.27 20.73
N LEU A 112 59.94 -2.54 20.98
CA LEU A 112 59.70 -3.18 22.28
C LEU A 112 60.62 -2.63 23.38
N GLU A 113 61.88 -2.29 23.07
CA GLU A 113 62.81 -1.67 24.01
C GLU A 113 62.40 -0.24 24.42
N PHE A 114 61.82 0.53 23.49
CA PHE A 114 61.33 1.89 23.75
C PHE A 114 59.86 1.94 24.22
N GLU A 115 59.22 0.80 24.47
CA GLU A 115 57.80 0.69 24.85
C GLU A 115 56.81 1.31 23.82
N GLU A 116 57.24 1.44 22.56
CA GLU A 116 56.43 1.96 21.46
C GLU A 116 55.59 0.85 20.80
N TYR A 117 54.58 0.36 21.53
CA TYR A 117 53.78 -0.81 21.15
C TYR A 117 53.04 -0.69 19.81
N GLU A 118 52.66 0.52 19.39
CA GLU A 118 51.96 0.77 18.10
C GLU A 118 52.89 0.54 16.90
N GLN A 119 54.14 1.00 17.01
CA GLN A 119 55.15 0.79 15.98
C GLN A 119 55.58 -0.68 15.92
N ALA A 120 55.72 -1.33 17.08
CA ALA A 120 55.96 -2.76 17.17
C ALA A 120 54.84 -3.55 16.46
N ALA A 121 53.57 -3.20 16.72
CA ALA A 121 52.42 -3.81 16.07
C ALA A 121 52.37 -3.56 14.55
N ALA A 122 52.75 -2.36 14.09
CA ALA A 122 52.83 -2.05 12.65
C ALA A 122 53.89 -2.91 11.93
N HIS A 123 55.04 -3.12 12.55
CA HIS A 123 56.08 -4.01 12.01
C HIS A 123 55.64 -5.48 12.02
N ILE A 124 54.93 -5.94 13.07
CA ILE A 124 54.37 -7.30 13.13
C ILE A 124 53.25 -7.47 12.08
N HIS A 125 52.39 -6.48 11.89
CA HIS A 125 51.34 -6.50 10.86
C HIS A 125 51.93 -6.64 9.46
N ARG A 126 52.99 -5.88 9.16
CA ARG A 126 53.72 -5.99 7.89
C ARG A 126 54.28 -7.40 7.72
N TYR A 127 54.88 -7.98 8.75
CA TYR A 127 55.34 -9.37 8.75
C TYR A 127 54.22 -10.37 8.49
N LEU A 128 53.07 -10.24 9.16
CA LEU A 128 51.94 -11.16 9.02
C LEU A 128 51.29 -11.14 7.62
N ASN A 129 51.56 -10.10 6.83
CA ASN A 129 51.10 -9.97 5.45
C ASN A 129 52.13 -10.47 4.41
N ILE A 130 53.32 -10.87 4.84
CA ILE A 130 54.31 -11.56 3.99
C ILE A 130 53.86 -13.02 3.81
N ASP A 131 53.91 -13.52 2.58
CA ASP A 131 53.46 -14.87 2.24
C ASP A 131 54.41 -15.93 2.82
N PRO A 132 53.94 -16.82 3.73
CA PRO A 132 54.79 -17.84 4.34
C PRO A 132 55.35 -18.85 3.33
N ALA A 133 54.67 -19.08 2.20
CA ALA A 133 55.14 -19.98 1.15
C ALA A 133 56.37 -19.44 0.41
N SER A 134 56.53 -18.11 0.34
CA SER A 134 57.68 -17.45 -0.28
C SER A 134 58.98 -17.59 0.55
N LEU A 135 58.84 -17.81 1.86
CA LEU A 135 59.92 -17.88 2.84
C LEU A 135 60.43 -19.31 3.09
N GLN A 136 59.58 -20.33 2.91
CA GLN A 136 59.93 -21.74 3.17
C GLN A 136 60.78 -22.38 2.06
N LEU A 137 60.76 -21.85 0.84
CA LEU A 137 61.48 -22.45 -0.30
C LEU A 137 63.01 -22.20 -0.28
N SER A 138 63.56 -21.60 0.78
CA SER A 138 64.99 -21.25 0.93
C SER A 138 65.72 -22.16 1.91
N SER A 139 65.38 -23.46 1.97
CA SER A 139 66.18 -24.41 2.72
C SER A 139 67.48 -24.75 1.98
N ASP A 140 68.39 -23.77 1.90
CA ASP A 140 69.81 -24.02 1.70
C ASP A 140 70.48 -23.98 3.09
N PRO A 141 71.29 -24.98 3.46
CA PRO A 141 71.65 -25.27 4.86
C PRO A 141 72.61 -24.25 5.52
N THR A 142 73.12 -23.25 4.79
CA THR A 142 74.10 -22.27 5.29
C THR A 142 73.51 -20.89 5.63
N GLU A 143 72.42 -20.46 4.97
CA GLU A 143 71.70 -19.21 5.29
C GLU A 143 70.37 -19.43 6.03
N GLY A 144 69.88 -20.67 6.07
CA GLY A 144 68.62 -21.04 6.72
C GLY A 144 68.59 -20.75 8.24
N SER A 145 69.74 -20.69 8.91
CA SER A 145 69.80 -20.43 10.36
C SER A 145 69.42 -18.99 10.74
N SER A 146 69.89 -18.00 9.97
CA SER A 146 69.59 -16.58 10.25
C SER A 146 68.14 -16.22 9.92
N LEU A 147 67.57 -16.81 8.87
CA LEU A 147 66.18 -16.58 8.47
C LEU A 147 65.21 -17.25 9.45
N HIS A 148 65.50 -18.50 9.83
CA HIS A 148 64.70 -19.23 10.81
C HIS A 148 64.78 -18.57 12.21
N HIS A 149 65.95 -18.09 12.62
CA HIS A 149 66.11 -17.34 13.87
C HIS A 149 65.36 -15.99 13.85
N ALA A 150 65.30 -15.30 12.70
CA ALA A 150 64.50 -14.08 12.56
C ALA A 150 62.99 -14.36 12.68
N LEU A 151 62.51 -15.48 12.11
CA LEU A 151 61.13 -15.92 12.23
C LEU A 151 60.76 -16.28 13.68
N LEU A 152 61.58 -17.10 14.34
CA LEU A 152 61.39 -17.46 15.75
C LEU A 152 61.39 -16.22 16.65
N SER A 153 62.33 -15.30 16.42
CA SER A 153 62.41 -14.05 17.18
C SER A 153 61.19 -13.15 16.97
N LEU A 154 60.58 -13.16 15.78
CA LEU A 154 59.34 -12.42 15.48
C LEU A 154 58.11 -13.08 16.10
N GLU A 155 58.05 -14.42 16.11
CA GLU A 155 56.98 -15.16 16.79
C GLU A 155 57.02 -14.96 18.31
N GLU A 156 58.21 -15.01 18.92
CA GLU A 156 58.41 -14.70 20.33
C GLU A 156 58.06 -13.24 20.65
N ALA A 157 58.49 -12.29 19.81
CA ALA A 157 58.17 -10.88 20.00
C ALA A 157 56.66 -10.60 19.84
N LYS A 158 56.00 -11.29 18.90
CA LYS A 158 54.54 -11.26 18.75
C LYS A 158 53.86 -11.80 20.01
N ALA A 159 54.28 -12.95 20.54
CA ALA A 159 53.71 -13.53 21.75
C ALA A 159 53.85 -12.57 22.96
N LYS A 160 55.04 -11.99 23.15
CA LYS A 160 55.30 -10.99 24.20
C LYS A 160 54.43 -9.73 24.02
N LEU A 161 54.31 -9.21 22.80
CA LEU A 161 53.49 -8.04 22.54
C LEU A 161 52.00 -8.33 22.79
N ILE A 162 51.50 -9.52 22.43
CA ILE A 162 50.12 -9.93 22.72
C ILE A 162 49.87 -9.95 24.22
N GLU A 163 50.79 -10.51 25.01
CA GLU A 163 50.66 -10.54 26.47
C GLU A 163 50.64 -9.13 27.08
N ILE A 164 51.58 -8.27 26.67
CA ILE A 164 51.67 -6.88 27.16
C ILE A 164 50.42 -6.09 26.78
N VAL A 165 49.95 -6.18 25.53
CA VAL A 165 48.75 -5.48 25.06
C VAL A 165 47.51 -5.96 25.82
N ASN A 166 47.38 -7.25 26.10
CA ASN A 166 46.28 -7.77 26.90
C ASN A 166 46.28 -7.21 28.32
N VAL A 167 47.42 -7.25 29.01
CA VAL A 167 47.55 -6.75 30.39
C VAL A 167 47.32 -5.24 30.46
N LYS A 168 47.93 -4.47 29.55
CA LYS A 168 47.79 -3.01 29.51
C LYS A 168 46.38 -2.57 29.12
N PHE A 169 45.71 -3.31 28.22
CA PHE A 169 44.32 -3.08 27.89
C PHE A 169 43.41 -3.33 29.10
N ASP A 170 43.58 -4.47 29.79
CA ASP A 170 42.78 -4.81 30.96
C ASP A 170 42.99 -3.78 32.09
N GLN A 171 44.23 -3.30 32.30
CA GLN A 171 44.55 -2.21 33.24
C GLN A 171 43.90 -0.87 32.85
N ALA A 172 43.93 -0.49 31.57
CA ALA A 172 43.32 0.74 31.08
C ALA A 172 41.79 0.72 31.24
N VAL A 173 41.19 -0.46 31.05
CA VAL A 173 39.77 -0.73 31.27
C VAL A 173 39.39 -0.61 32.75
N GLU A 174 40.16 -1.21 33.66
CA GLU A 174 39.92 -1.11 35.11
C GLU A 174 40.06 0.32 35.63
N ALA A 175 41.00 1.09 35.07
CA ALA A 175 41.23 2.48 35.45
C ALA A 175 40.21 3.47 34.83
N GLY A 176 39.35 3.03 33.89
CA GLY A 176 38.33 3.86 33.25
C GLY A 176 38.85 4.88 32.23
N TYR A 177 40.10 4.76 31.79
CA TYR A 177 40.70 5.67 30.81
C TYR A 177 40.37 5.25 29.37
N LEU A 178 39.24 5.77 28.86
CA LEU A 178 38.75 5.51 27.50
C LEU A 178 39.81 5.74 26.39
N PRO A 179 40.64 6.81 26.41
CA PRO A 179 41.61 7.07 25.36
C PRO A 179 42.70 5.99 25.26
N ASP A 180 43.17 5.48 26.40
CA ASP A 180 44.21 4.44 26.45
C ASP A 180 43.64 3.08 26.06
N ALA A 181 42.42 2.76 26.51
CA ALA A 181 41.70 1.57 26.04
C ALA A 181 41.50 1.59 24.52
N MET A 182 41.15 2.75 23.93
CA MET A 182 41.02 2.93 22.48
C MET A 182 42.36 2.84 21.74
N ARG A 183 43.47 3.25 22.39
CA ARG A 183 44.82 3.12 21.84
C ARG A 183 45.21 1.65 21.69
N PHE A 184 45.05 0.86 22.74
CA PHE A 184 45.33 -0.58 22.71
C PHE A 184 44.33 -1.35 21.85
N PHE A 185 43.07 -0.89 21.75
CA PHE A 185 42.07 -1.46 20.85
C PHE A 185 42.53 -1.44 19.38
N LYS A 186 43.17 -0.36 18.94
CA LYS A 186 43.73 -0.24 17.57
C LYS A 186 44.85 -1.24 17.26
N ILE A 187 45.48 -1.81 18.29
CA ILE A 187 46.63 -2.71 18.15
C ILE A 187 46.18 -4.15 17.85
N PHE A 188 45.02 -4.59 18.35
CA PHE A 188 44.54 -5.97 18.15
C PHE A 188 44.39 -6.38 16.67
N PRO A 189 43.82 -5.55 15.77
CA PRO A 189 43.74 -5.87 14.33
C PRO A 189 45.12 -6.05 13.69
N LEU A 190 46.09 -5.21 14.08
CA LEU A 190 47.45 -5.28 13.56
C LEU A 190 48.13 -6.63 13.89
N LEU A 191 47.69 -7.30 14.95
CA LEU A 191 48.20 -8.61 15.37
C LEU A 191 47.40 -9.80 14.80
N LYS A 192 46.41 -9.55 13.93
CA LYS A 192 45.41 -10.53 13.44
C LYS A 192 44.59 -11.15 14.57
N LEU A 193 44.33 -10.37 15.64
CA LEU A 193 43.53 -10.75 16.80
C LEU A 193 42.21 -9.98 16.85
N ASP A 194 41.60 -9.77 15.69
CA ASP A 194 40.43 -8.92 15.50
C ASP A 194 39.26 -9.35 16.40
N GLN A 195 38.99 -10.67 16.47
CA GLN A 195 37.91 -11.23 17.28
C GLN A 195 38.15 -11.03 18.78
N VAL A 196 39.36 -11.30 19.26
CA VAL A 196 39.70 -11.21 20.68
C VAL A 196 39.64 -9.75 21.15
N GLY A 197 40.15 -8.82 20.34
CA GLY A 197 40.08 -7.38 20.64
C GLY A 197 38.64 -6.86 20.69
N LEU A 198 37.81 -7.26 19.70
CA LEU A 198 36.38 -6.92 19.69
C LEU A 198 35.67 -7.49 20.92
N GLU A 199 35.88 -8.76 21.25
CA GLU A 199 35.22 -9.39 22.40
C GLU A 199 35.58 -8.73 23.72
N LYS A 200 36.86 -8.43 23.95
CA LYS A 200 37.33 -7.77 25.18
C LYS A 200 36.75 -6.36 25.32
N PHE A 201 36.82 -5.57 24.26
CA PHE A 201 36.29 -4.21 24.28
C PHE A 201 34.76 -4.17 24.39
N CYS A 202 34.05 -5.05 23.67
CA CYS A 202 32.62 -5.21 23.82
C CYS A 202 32.24 -5.63 25.25
N LYS A 203 32.97 -6.55 25.88
CA LYS A 203 32.70 -6.95 27.29
C LYS A 203 32.82 -5.76 28.25
N HIS A 204 33.82 -4.90 28.06
CA HIS A 204 33.96 -3.68 28.86
C HIS A 204 32.78 -2.72 28.65
N LEU A 205 32.46 -2.41 27.39
CA LEU A 205 31.32 -1.55 27.06
C LEU A 205 30.00 -2.12 27.57
N CYS A 206 29.79 -3.44 27.51
CA CYS A 206 28.61 -4.11 28.07
C CYS A 206 28.52 -3.92 29.59
N SER A 207 29.64 -3.95 30.32
CA SER A 207 29.68 -3.65 31.75
C SER A 207 29.37 -2.17 32.05
N GLU A 208 29.91 -1.24 31.25
CA GLU A 208 29.61 0.19 31.36
C GLU A 208 28.12 0.47 31.10
N ILE A 209 27.54 -0.14 30.06
CA ILE A 209 26.11 -0.06 29.73
C ILE A 209 25.26 -0.61 30.87
N LYS A 210 25.67 -1.73 31.48
CA LYS A 210 24.96 -2.32 32.62
C LYS A 210 24.97 -1.36 33.82
N GLU A 211 26.12 -0.82 34.20
CA GLU A 211 26.23 0.09 35.34
C GLU A 211 25.45 1.39 35.11
N TYR A 212 25.51 1.95 33.89
CA TYR A 212 24.74 3.13 33.53
C TYR A 212 23.23 2.85 33.53
N GLY A 213 22.79 1.71 33.00
CA GLY A 213 21.40 1.28 33.01
C GLY A 213 20.85 1.13 34.43
N GLU A 214 21.58 0.47 35.32
CA GLU A 214 21.18 0.27 36.72
C GLU A 214 21.10 1.60 37.48
N LYS A 215 22.10 2.49 37.35
CA LYS A 215 22.08 3.83 37.98
C LYS A 215 20.90 4.67 37.50
N THR A 216 20.67 4.70 36.19
CA THR A 216 19.58 5.50 35.60
C THR A 216 18.21 4.93 35.98
N LEU A 217 18.09 3.61 36.10
CA LEU A 217 16.86 2.95 36.54
C LEU A 217 16.56 3.28 38.01
N GLN A 218 17.56 3.22 38.88
CA GLN A 218 17.42 3.60 40.29
C GLN A 218 16.96 5.06 40.44
N ALA A 219 17.54 5.98 39.67
CA ALA A 219 17.12 7.38 39.66
C ALA A 219 15.65 7.54 39.21
N THR A 220 15.21 6.73 38.24
CA THR A 220 13.83 6.75 37.73
C THR A 220 12.82 6.25 38.77
N LEU A 221 13.19 5.24 39.57
CA LEU A 221 12.37 4.71 40.66
C LEU A 221 12.18 5.71 41.81
N GLN A 222 13.11 6.66 42.00
CA GLN A 222 13.03 7.69 43.04
C GLN A 222 12.10 8.86 42.67
N ILE A 223 11.58 8.92 41.44
CA ILE A 223 10.67 9.99 41.01
C ILE A 223 9.30 9.83 41.71
N PRO A 224 8.84 10.84 42.46
CA PRO A 224 7.59 10.75 43.22
C PRO A 224 6.34 10.79 42.31
N PHE A 225 5.26 10.17 42.77
CA PHE A 225 3.97 10.06 42.04
C PHE A 225 3.41 11.43 41.57
N ASN A 226 3.60 12.49 42.36
CA ASN A 226 3.09 13.83 42.06
C ASN A 226 3.92 14.61 41.01
N HIS A 227 5.00 14.03 40.51
CA HIS A 227 5.84 14.72 39.53
C HIS A 227 5.16 14.76 38.14
N LYS A 228 5.23 15.89 37.44
CA LYS A 228 4.59 16.06 36.10
C LYS A 228 5.04 15.03 35.06
N ARG A 229 6.26 14.50 35.20
CA ARG A 229 6.84 13.47 34.31
C ARG A 229 6.62 12.04 34.81
N TYR A 230 5.96 11.83 35.94
CA TYR A 230 5.69 10.50 36.46
C TYR A 230 4.95 9.57 35.47
N PRO A 231 3.96 10.05 34.68
CA PRO A 231 3.27 9.22 33.67
C PRO A 231 4.14 8.81 32.48
N VAL A 232 5.35 9.36 32.32
CA VAL A 232 6.24 9.10 31.17
C VAL A 232 7.65 8.68 31.60
N ARG A 233 7.87 8.43 32.88
CA ARG A 233 9.22 8.26 33.44
C ARG A 233 9.97 7.07 32.85
N TYR A 234 9.29 5.97 32.51
CA TYR A 234 9.97 4.81 31.91
C TYR A 234 10.31 5.07 30.45
N SER A 235 9.48 5.84 29.74
CA SER A 235 9.81 6.28 28.37
C SER A 235 11.01 7.23 28.36
N ASP A 236 11.07 8.18 29.31
CA ASP A 236 12.22 9.11 29.45
C ASP A 236 13.51 8.35 29.86
N HIS A 237 13.39 7.34 30.72
CA HIS A 237 14.49 6.44 31.09
C HIS A 237 15.02 5.67 29.88
N LEU A 238 14.15 4.97 29.15
CA LEU A 238 14.55 4.19 27.98
C LEU A 238 15.15 5.08 26.89
N LYS A 239 14.62 6.28 26.70
CA LYS A 239 15.20 7.26 25.76
C LYS A 239 16.63 7.63 26.16
N THR A 240 16.83 8.03 27.40
CA THR A 240 18.17 8.41 27.91
C THR A 240 19.16 7.25 27.83
N PHE A 241 18.69 6.02 28.09
CA PHE A 241 19.50 4.82 28.02
C PHE A 241 19.87 4.44 26.57
N LEU A 242 18.92 4.45 25.65
CA LEU A 242 19.16 4.13 24.25
C LEU A 242 20.00 5.21 23.55
N ASP A 243 19.80 6.49 23.91
CA ASP A 243 20.63 7.60 23.43
C ASP A 243 22.09 7.45 23.89
N PHE A 244 22.33 6.97 25.11
CA PHE A 244 23.68 6.66 25.61
C PHE A 244 24.36 5.58 24.78
N ILE A 245 23.65 4.48 24.48
CA ILE A 245 24.17 3.40 23.63
C ILE A 245 24.44 3.91 22.21
N ALA A 246 23.52 4.68 21.64
CA ALA A 246 23.68 5.28 20.31
C ALA A 246 24.92 6.17 20.23
N THR A 247 25.15 7.02 21.24
CA THR A 247 26.32 7.90 21.34
C THR A 247 27.63 7.10 21.42
N LYS A 248 27.63 5.99 22.19
CA LYS A 248 28.80 5.10 22.29
C LYS A 248 29.09 4.42 20.96
N ILE A 249 28.08 3.89 20.28
CA ILE A 249 28.20 3.31 18.94
C ILE A 249 28.73 4.36 17.95
N GLU A 250 28.25 5.59 18.03
CA GLU A 250 28.72 6.72 17.21
C GLU A 250 30.20 7.03 17.37
N SER A 251 30.68 7.07 18.61
CA SER A 251 32.10 7.29 18.89
C SER A 251 32.99 6.13 18.45
N CYS A 252 32.47 4.89 18.50
CA CYS A 252 33.23 3.68 18.18
C CYS A 252 33.21 3.31 16.69
N GLN A 253 32.16 3.67 15.95
CA GLN A 253 31.98 3.29 14.54
C GLN A 253 33.19 3.67 13.66
N PRO A 254 33.70 4.92 13.64
CA PRO A 254 34.81 5.29 12.76
C PRO A 254 36.08 4.46 13.02
N ILE A 255 36.28 4.01 14.26
CA ILE A 255 37.46 3.26 14.67
C ILE A 255 37.34 1.80 14.24
N VAL A 256 36.15 1.21 14.40
CA VAL A 256 35.90 -0.15 13.92
C VAL A 256 36.02 -0.19 12.40
N GLU A 257 35.40 0.75 11.69
CA GLU A 257 35.47 0.81 10.21
C GLU A 257 36.90 1.04 9.70
N SER A 258 37.68 1.94 10.35
CA SER A 258 39.03 2.28 9.90
C SER A 258 40.08 1.21 10.22
N TYR A 259 40.01 0.54 11.37
CA TYR A 259 41.06 -0.36 11.85
C TYR A 259 40.71 -1.85 11.74
N TYR A 260 39.44 -2.22 11.88
CA TYR A 260 38.99 -3.63 11.80
C TYR A 260 38.44 -3.98 10.41
N GLY A 261 38.10 -2.97 9.62
CA GLY A 261 37.58 -3.11 8.26
C GLY A 261 36.05 -3.25 8.20
N PRO A 262 35.48 -3.09 6.99
CA PRO A 262 34.04 -3.08 6.79
C PRO A 262 33.42 -4.46 7.04
N GLY A 263 32.22 -4.49 7.60
CA GLY A 263 31.48 -5.72 7.94
C GLY A 263 31.74 -6.26 9.35
N LYS A 264 32.74 -5.73 10.08
CA LYS A 264 33.01 -6.11 11.49
C LYS A 264 32.12 -5.36 12.48
N LEU A 265 31.43 -4.30 12.05
CA LEU A 265 30.50 -3.55 12.89
C LEU A 265 29.32 -4.43 13.35
N PHE A 266 28.90 -5.40 12.53
CA PHE A 266 27.85 -6.35 12.88
C PHE A 266 28.18 -7.14 14.16
N ASN A 267 29.39 -7.68 14.27
CA ASN A 267 29.81 -8.44 15.45
C ASN A 267 29.87 -7.55 16.70
N PHE A 268 30.36 -6.32 16.54
CA PHE A 268 30.43 -5.32 17.60
C PHE A 268 29.04 -4.97 18.15
N ILE A 269 28.12 -4.58 17.26
CA ILE A 269 26.75 -4.22 17.63
C ILE A 269 25.99 -5.43 18.19
N SER A 270 26.22 -6.64 17.67
CA SER A 270 25.53 -7.84 18.16
C SER A 270 25.79 -8.11 19.64
N MET A 271 27.02 -7.88 20.10
CA MET A 271 27.38 -8.03 21.52
C MET A 271 26.76 -6.94 22.39
N LEU A 272 26.79 -5.68 21.94
CA LEU A 272 26.19 -4.56 22.66
C LEU A 272 24.67 -4.68 22.73
N GLN A 273 24.03 -5.17 21.67
CA GLN A 273 22.60 -5.37 21.62
C GLN A 273 22.14 -6.38 22.67
N SER A 274 22.89 -7.46 22.92
CA SER A 274 22.57 -8.43 23.99
C SER A 274 22.60 -7.79 25.39
N ALA A 275 23.50 -6.83 25.63
CA ALA A 275 23.52 -6.07 26.89
C ALA A 275 22.36 -5.06 26.97
N CYS A 276 22.04 -4.40 25.86
CA CYS A 276 20.87 -3.53 25.72
C CYS A 276 19.58 -4.28 26.05
N ASP A 277 19.38 -5.45 25.42
CA ASP A 277 18.19 -6.30 25.59
C ASP A 277 17.93 -6.62 27.07
N LYS A 278 18.96 -7.02 27.81
CA LYS A 278 18.84 -7.33 29.25
C LYS A 278 18.42 -6.12 30.09
N GLN A 279 18.96 -4.95 29.81
CA GLN A 279 18.64 -3.73 30.58
C GLN A 279 17.24 -3.21 30.23
N VAL A 280 16.86 -3.25 28.96
CA VAL A 280 15.50 -2.91 28.54
C VAL A 280 14.49 -3.89 29.15
N GLU A 281 14.81 -5.19 29.19
CA GLU A 281 13.97 -6.20 29.85
C GLU A 281 13.78 -5.89 31.35
N ASN A 282 14.86 -5.52 32.05
CA ASN A 282 14.79 -5.13 33.45
C ASN A 282 13.91 -3.89 33.67
N ALA A 283 14.11 -2.83 32.89
CA ALA A 283 13.33 -1.60 32.97
C ALA A 283 11.83 -1.88 32.71
N ILE A 284 11.54 -2.71 31.72
CA ILE A 284 10.18 -3.12 31.37
C ILE A 284 9.55 -4.01 32.44
N ARG A 285 10.32 -4.91 33.06
CA ARG A 285 9.84 -5.73 34.18
C ARG A 285 9.49 -4.87 35.39
N SER A 286 10.33 -3.87 35.70
CA SER A 286 10.03 -2.88 36.74
C SER A 286 8.77 -2.06 36.41
N PHE A 287 8.61 -1.62 35.16
CA PHE A 287 7.39 -0.95 34.68
C PHE A 287 6.14 -1.83 34.89
N LYS A 288 6.18 -3.09 34.44
CA LYS A 288 5.05 -4.02 34.57
C LYS A 288 4.66 -4.25 36.03
N SER A 289 5.65 -4.41 36.91
CA SER A 289 5.43 -4.64 38.33
C SER A 289 4.81 -3.42 39.02
N GLU A 290 5.35 -2.22 38.79
CA GLU A 290 4.91 -1.01 39.52
C GLU A 290 3.57 -0.48 39.01
N ARG A 291 3.28 -0.66 37.71
CA ARG A 291 1.99 -0.27 37.10
C ARG A 291 0.92 -1.38 37.18
N GLN A 292 1.22 -2.51 37.83
CA GLN A 292 0.32 -3.68 37.90
C GLN A 292 -0.21 -4.12 36.52
N PHE A 293 0.66 -4.04 35.51
CA PHE A 293 0.27 -4.17 34.11
C PHE A 293 -0.39 -5.51 33.80
N ASP A 294 0.19 -6.60 34.30
CA ASP A 294 -0.32 -7.95 34.03
C ASP A 294 -1.70 -8.17 34.67
N THR A 295 -2.04 -7.43 35.73
CA THR A 295 -3.35 -7.47 36.38
C THR A 295 -4.39 -6.74 35.51
N ILE A 296 -4.05 -5.54 35.03
CA ILE A 296 -4.92 -4.75 34.12
C ILE A 296 -5.16 -5.53 32.82
N TYR A 297 -4.10 -6.06 32.21
CA TYR A 297 -4.17 -6.86 30.99
C TYR A 297 -5.06 -8.09 31.17
N ARG A 298 -4.90 -8.85 32.26
CA ARG A 298 -5.75 -10.01 32.56
C ARG A 298 -7.22 -9.63 32.76
N ARG A 299 -7.51 -8.57 33.52
CA ARG A 299 -8.87 -8.07 33.73
C ARG A 299 -9.54 -7.70 32.41
N ILE A 300 -8.82 -7.02 31.52
CA ILE A 300 -9.33 -6.66 30.19
C ILE A 300 -9.52 -7.91 29.33
N GLN A 301 -8.59 -8.87 29.34
CA GLN A 301 -8.73 -10.12 28.58
C GLN A 301 -9.98 -10.94 29.02
N HIS A 302 -10.28 -10.99 30.31
CA HIS A 302 -11.51 -11.59 30.84
C HIS A 302 -12.76 -10.77 30.49
N SER A 303 -12.66 -9.44 30.47
CA SER A 303 -13.75 -8.55 30.08
C SER A 303 -14.08 -8.66 28.58
N SER A 304 -13.08 -8.66 27.71
CA SER A 304 -13.25 -8.75 26.25
C SER A 304 -13.90 -10.08 25.82
N SER A 305 -13.55 -11.19 26.48
CA SER A 305 -14.19 -12.50 26.26
C SER A 305 -15.63 -12.60 26.79
N SER A 306 -16.02 -11.72 27.72
CA SER A 306 -17.41 -11.58 28.17
C SER A 306 -18.25 -10.70 27.25
N MET A 307 -17.73 -9.56 26.78
CA MET A 307 -18.42 -8.65 25.86
C MET A 307 -18.70 -9.26 24.48
N GLN A 308 -17.80 -10.09 23.97
CA GLN A 308 -17.96 -10.72 22.65
C GLN A 308 -19.13 -11.72 22.61
N ARG A 309 -19.57 -12.24 23.78
CA ARG A 309 -20.76 -13.10 23.90
C ARG A 309 -22.07 -12.31 23.88
N THR A 310 -22.08 -11.06 24.35
CA THR A 310 -23.29 -10.22 24.35
C THR A 310 -23.58 -9.63 22.96
N LEU A 311 -22.55 -9.49 22.11
CA LEU A 311 -22.68 -9.00 20.72
C LEU A 311 -23.18 -10.07 19.74
N ALA A 312 -23.08 -11.36 20.08
CA ALA A 312 -23.56 -12.47 19.23
C ALA A 312 -25.02 -12.87 19.48
N GLY A 313 -25.66 -12.30 20.51
CA GLY A 313 -27.07 -12.53 20.81
C GLY A 313 -27.93 -11.40 20.24
N THR A 314 -28.59 -11.64 19.11
CA THR A 314 -29.75 -10.86 18.65
C THR A 314 -30.77 -10.79 19.77
N SER A 315 -30.85 -9.67 20.47
CA SER A 315 -31.94 -9.36 21.40
C SER A 315 -32.07 -7.85 21.52
N THR A 316 -33.24 -7.40 21.10
CA THR A 316 -33.73 -6.05 20.79
C THR A 316 -33.77 -5.04 21.94
N ASN A 317 -32.97 -5.19 23.01
CA ASN A 317 -33.00 -4.26 24.13
C ASN A 317 -31.57 -3.95 24.62
N LEU A 318 -31.09 -2.76 24.26
CA LEU A 318 -30.12 -2.03 25.10
C LEU A 318 -30.83 -1.68 26.42
N MET A 319 -31.02 -2.66 27.30
CA MET A 319 -31.35 -2.34 28.69
C MET A 319 -30.17 -1.57 29.30
N PRO A 320 -30.41 -0.63 30.23
CA PRO A 320 -29.33 -0.08 31.03
C PRO A 320 -28.75 -1.27 31.80
N MET A 321 -27.54 -1.69 31.42
CA MET A 321 -26.79 -2.67 32.18
C MET A 321 -26.63 -2.14 33.60
N ASP A 322 -27.10 -2.92 34.57
CA ASP A 322 -26.97 -2.64 35.99
C ASP A 322 -25.54 -2.16 36.31
N SER A 323 -25.48 -1.07 37.08
CA SER A 323 -24.28 -0.39 37.56
C SER A 323 -23.45 -1.21 38.56
N THR A 324 -23.51 -2.54 38.51
CA THR A 324 -22.97 -3.47 39.52
C THR A 324 -21.87 -4.40 38.97
N THR A 325 -21.16 -4.01 37.91
CA THR A 325 -19.87 -4.63 37.56
C THR A 325 -18.71 -3.77 38.06
N THR A 326 -18.40 -3.91 39.35
CA THR A 326 -17.29 -3.25 40.06
C THR A 326 -15.88 -3.66 39.58
N ASP A 327 -15.77 -4.34 38.42
CA ASP A 327 -14.51 -4.88 37.89
C ASP A 327 -14.15 -4.31 36.50
N LYS A 328 -14.86 -3.27 36.03
CA LYS A 328 -14.50 -2.53 34.81
C LYS A 328 -13.43 -1.48 35.12
N THR A 329 -12.29 -1.54 34.43
CA THR A 329 -11.24 -0.52 34.53
C THR A 329 -11.72 0.80 33.92
N ASP A 330 -11.51 1.93 34.58
CA ASP A 330 -11.89 3.24 34.05
C ASP A 330 -11.05 3.57 32.80
N PRO A 331 -11.68 3.87 31.64
CA PRO A 331 -10.96 4.32 30.44
C PRO A 331 -10.00 5.49 30.68
N ARG A 332 -10.25 6.35 31.68
CA ARG A 332 -9.35 7.48 32.01
C ARG A 332 -8.01 7.01 32.56
N GLU A 333 -8.00 5.98 33.40
CA GLU A 333 -6.77 5.40 33.96
C GLU A 333 -5.93 4.69 32.89
N LEU A 334 -6.59 4.20 31.83
CA LEU A 334 -5.92 3.57 30.70
C LEU A 334 -5.25 4.58 29.76
N ASP A 335 -5.65 5.85 29.77
CA ASP A 335 -5.21 6.81 28.75
C ASP A 335 -3.74 7.25 28.94
N ASP A 336 -3.37 7.64 30.16
CA ASP A 336 -1.98 7.95 30.53
C ASP A 336 -1.09 6.71 30.33
N PHE A 337 -1.64 5.55 30.67
CA PHE A 337 -0.98 4.26 30.58
C PHE A 337 -0.68 3.85 29.12
N LEU A 338 -1.67 3.97 28.23
CA LEU A 338 -1.51 3.73 26.79
C LEU A 338 -0.51 4.72 26.18
N THR A 339 -0.53 5.97 26.64
CA THR A 339 0.43 6.99 26.19
C THR A 339 1.87 6.60 26.57
N GLU A 340 2.13 6.16 27.80
CA GLU A 340 3.45 5.70 28.23
C GLU A 340 3.95 4.51 27.37
N ILE A 341 3.10 3.51 27.11
CA ILE A 341 3.44 2.37 26.24
C ILE A 341 3.80 2.82 24.83
N THR A 342 3.01 3.72 24.25
CA THR A 342 3.28 4.19 22.89
C THR A 342 4.59 4.93 22.77
N LEU A 343 4.97 5.72 23.77
CA LEU A 343 6.26 6.41 23.83
C LEU A 343 7.42 5.42 24.01
N ILE A 344 7.25 4.39 24.83
CA ILE A 344 8.24 3.30 24.99
C ILE A 344 8.48 2.62 23.63
N ASN A 345 7.42 2.20 22.95
CA ASN A 345 7.51 1.55 21.64
C ASN A 345 8.17 2.45 20.59
N ALA A 346 7.72 3.72 20.51
CA ALA A 346 8.28 4.70 19.57
C ALA A 346 9.80 4.90 19.78
N THR A 347 10.22 5.01 21.04
CA THR A 347 11.64 5.22 21.40
C THR A 347 12.49 4.03 20.99
N CYS A 348 12.04 2.81 21.29
CA CYS A 348 12.76 1.60 20.91
C CYS A 348 12.81 1.39 19.38
N GLU A 349 11.74 1.70 18.65
CA GLU A 349 11.70 1.64 17.19
C GLU A 349 12.67 2.63 16.53
N VAL A 350 12.79 3.85 17.08
CA VAL A 350 13.79 4.83 16.60
C VAL A 350 15.21 4.27 16.76
N TYR A 351 15.50 3.64 17.90
CA TYR A 351 16.80 3.00 18.12
C TYR A 351 17.05 1.81 17.18
N ILE A 352 16.07 0.91 16.99
CA ILE A 352 16.21 -0.23 16.06
C ILE A 352 16.45 0.27 14.63
N ARG A 353 15.73 1.33 14.20
CA ARG A 353 15.92 1.95 12.88
C ARG A 353 17.32 2.56 12.75
N PHE A 354 17.82 3.21 13.79
CA PHE A 354 19.17 3.75 13.86
C PHE A 354 20.23 2.63 13.67
N ILE A 355 20.10 1.53 14.40
CA ILE A 355 21.00 0.37 14.28
C ILE A 355 20.91 -0.26 12.89
N ARG A 356 19.70 -0.49 12.39
CA ARG A 356 19.46 -1.08 11.05
C ARG A 356 20.13 -0.26 9.95
N ARG A 357 19.99 1.08 9.99
CA ARG A 357 20.59 1.97 9.01
C ARG A 357 22.12 1.88 9.00
N ARG A 358 22.75 1.79 10.18
CA ARG A 358 24.22 1.69 10.31
C ARG A 358 24.76 0.35 9.84
N LEU A 359 24.12 -0.76 10.26
CA LEU A 359 24.52 -2.10 9.83
C LEU A 359 24.37 -2.29 8.32
N ASN A 360 23.29 -1.76 7.73
CA ASN A 360 23.09 -1.82 6.28
C ASN A 360 24.16 -1.00 5.54
N ALA A 361 24.51 0.19 6.03
CA ALA A 361 25.56 1.01 5.44
C ALA A 361 26.94 0.33 5.50
N ASP A 362 27.31 -0.25 6.64
CA ASP A 362 28.58 -1.00 6.79
C ASP A 362 28.60 -2.25 5.88
N CYS A 363 27.48 -2.95 5.74
CA CYS A 363 27.36 -4.09 4.84
C CYS A 363 27.50 -3.68 3.36
N GLU A 364 26.94 -2.54 2.96
CA GLU A 364 27.06 -2.02 1.59
C GLU A 364 28.50 -1.53 1.28
N LEU A 365 29.23 -1.03 2.29
CA LEU A 365 30.65 -0.71 2.16
C LEU A 365 31.53 -1.96 2.08
N ALA A 366 31.19 -3.02 2.81
CA ALA A 366 31.93 -4.29 2.78
C ALA A 366 31.81 -5.02 1.44
N PHE A 367 30.66 -4.87 0.78
CA PHE A 367 30.35 -5.53 -0.49
C PHE A 367 29.93 -4.48 -1.54
N PRO A 368 30.89 -3.81 -2.20
CA PRO A 368 30.59 -2.80 -3.20
C PRO A 368 29.77 -3.38 -4.37
N LEU A 369 28.92 -2.54 -4.95
CA LEU A 369 28.05 -2.91 -6.07
C LEU A 369 28.88 -3.38 -7.27
N VAL A 370 28.43 -4.49 -7.89
CA VAL A 370 28.95 -4.98 -9.17
C VAL A 370 27.83 -4.82 -10.19
N ASP A 371 28.09 -4.09 -11.28
CA ASP A 371 27.09 -3.80 -12.34
C ASP A 371 25.76 -3.20 -11.82
N ASN A 372 25.83 -2.26 -10.87
CA ASN A 372 24.68 -1.64 -10.20
C ASN A 372 23.74 -2.62 -9.47
N ALA A 373 24.14 -3.88 -9.27
CA ALA A 373 23.41 -4.87 -8.52
C ALA A 373 24.14 -5.20 -7.21
N LYS A 374 23.36 -5.50 -6.16
CA LYS A 374 23.90 -6.04 -4.91
C LYS A 374 24.43 -7.45 -5.18
N THR A 375 25.66 -7.72 -4.75
CA THR A 375 26.23 -9.07 -4.84
C THR A 375 25.40 -10.05 -4.03
N ASN A 376 25.36 -11.33 -4.44
CA ASN A 376 24.63 -12.37 -3.70
C ASN A 376 25.07 -12.47 -2.23
N GLU A 377 26.36 -12.25 -1.97
CA GLU A 377 26.94 -12.21 -0.62
C GLU A 377 26.42 -11.03 0.22
N CYS A 378 26.31 -9.83 -0.36
CA CYS A 378 25.70 -8.67 0.29
C CYS A 378 24.25 -8.95 0.68
N VAL A 379 23.47 -9.53 -0.23
CA VAL A 379 22.06 -9.87 0.01
C VAL A 379 21.93 -10.91 1.14
N GLU A 380 22.82 -11.90 1.22
CA GLU A 380 22.81 -12.88 2.29
C GLU A 380 23.18 -12.27 3.64
N GLN A 381 24.15 -11.36 3.69
CA GLN A 381 24.55 -10.66 4.90
C GLN A 381 23.46 -9.69 5.40
N LEU A 382 22.81 -8.96 4.50
CA LEU A 382 21.65 -8.12 4.85
C LEU A 382 20.51 -8.97 5.44
N LYS A 383 20.24 -10.16 4.89
CA LYS A 383 19.26 -11.09 5.47
C LYS A 383 19.67 -11.59 6.86
N LYS A 384 20.97 -11.82 7.11
CA LYS A 384 21.48 -12.19 8.43
C LYS A 384 21.29 -11.05 9.44
N ILE A 385 21.59 -9.81 9.03
CA ILE A 385 21.36 -8.61 9.84
C ILE A 385 19.87 -8.45 10.18
N GLU A 386 18.99 -8.62 9.20
CA GLU A 386 17.54 -8.53 9.42
C GLU A 386 17.03 -9.61 10.38
N ARG A 387 17.48 -10.86 10.23
CA ARG A 387 17.14 -11.95 11.16
C ARG A 387 17.62 -11.63 12.57
N PHE A 388 18.86 -11.18 12.73
CA PHE A 388 19.42 -10.80 14.03
C PHE A 388 18.60 -9.70 14.71
N LEU A 389 18.24 -8.64 13.98
CA LEU A 389 17.42 -7.56 14.54
C LEU A 389 16.02 -8.03 14.91
N ASN A 390 15.41 -8.89 14.08
CA ASN A 390 14.08 -9.42 14.32
C ASN A 390 14.05 -10.38 15.53
N ASP A 391 15.10 -11.19 15.69
CA ASP A 391 15.26 -12.16 16.78
C ASP A 391 15.87 -11.54 18.05
N SER A 392 16.21 -10.24 18.03
CA SER A 392 16.76 -9.53 19.19
C SER A 392 15.78 -9.53 20.36
N GLY A 393 16.29 -9.57 21.59
CA GLY A 393 15.48 -9.56 22.80
C GLY A 393 14.60 -8.31 22.89
N LEU A 394 15.14 -7.15 22.48
CA LEU A 394 14.41 -5.90 22.38
C LEU A 394 13.17 -6.03 21.47
N ASN A 395 13.35 -6.57 20.26
CA ASN A 395 12.23 -6.71 19.33
C ASN A 395 11.19 -7.73 19.82
N GLY A 396 11.63 -8.83 20.45
CA GLY A 396 10.74 -9.78 21.12
C GLY A 396 9.88 -9.10 22.22
N ILE A 397 10.49 -8.22 23.02
CA ILE A 397 9.77 -7.45 24.04
C ILE A 397 8.79 -6.46 23.40
N LEU A 398 9.19 -5.75 22.34
CA LEU A 398 8.31 -4.82 21.61
C LEU A 398 7.12 -5.54 20.99
N HIS A 399 7.32 -6.72 20.38
CA HIS A 399 6.24 -7.52 19.84
C HIS A 399 5.25 -7.98 20.92
N SER A 400 5.73 -8.35 22.11
CA SER A 400 4.85 -8.66 23.24
C SER A 400 4.06 -7.42 23.70
N PHE A 401 4.72 -6.27 23.77
CA PHE A 401 4.12 -5.00 24.19
C PHE A 401 3.07 -4.49 23.21
N ILE A 402 3.34 -4.55 21.90
CA ILE A 402 2.38 -4.08 20.89
C ILE A 402 1.12 -4.96 20.88
N GLN A 403 1.26 -6.28 21.08
CA GLN A 403 0.10 -7.17 21.18
C GLN A 403 -0.77 -6.82 22.40
N GLN A 404 -0.14 -6.56 23.55
CA GLN A 404 -0.87 -6.15 24.74
C GLN A 404 -1.50 -4.76 24.58
N TYR A 405 -0.78 -3.82 23.97
CA TYR A 405 -1.28 -2.48 23.63
C TYR A 405 -2.52 -2.55 22.73
N ILE A 406 -2.49 -3.34 21.65
CA ILE A 406 -3.62 -3.47 20.72
C ILE A 406 -4.89 -3.91 21.46
N LEU A 407 -4.77 -4.85 22.39
CA LEU A 407 -5.90 -5.36 23.17
C LEU A 407 -6.46 -4.30 24.14
N ILE A 408 -5.59 -3.56 24.81
CA ILE A 408 -6.00 -2.50 25.76
C ILE A 408 -6.58 -1.30 25.02
N GLU A 409 -5.97 -0.88 23.91
CA GLU A 409 -6.45 0.24 23.08
C GLU A 409 -7.79 -0.09 22.42
N ASP A 410 -8.00 -1.34 21.95
CA ASP A 410 -9.30 -1.79 21.44
C ASP A 410 -10.37 -1.75 22.53
N TYR A 411 -10.07 -2.23 23.74
CA TYR A 411 -11.00 -2.15 24.87
C TYR A 411 -11.35 -0.68 25.22
N PHE A 412 -10.34 0.18 25.32
CA PHE A 412 -10.51 1.61 25.56
C PHE A 412 -11.40 2.25 24.48
N MET A 413 -11.12 1.96 23.20
CA MET A 413 -11.88 2.48 22.07
C MET A 413 -13.34 2.03 22.13
N ARG A 414 -13.59 0.73 22.35
CA ARG A 414 -14.95 0.15 22.41
C ARG A 414 -15.77 0.74 23.55
N GLU A 415 -15.27 0.73 24.77
CA GLU A 415 -16.01 1.22 25.94
C GLU A 415 -16.23 2.73 25.86
N SER A 416 -15.26 3.50 25.35
CA SER A 416 -15.42 4.95 25.19
C SER A 416 -16.46 5.30 24.13
N ILE A 417 -16.46 4.61 22.98
CA ILE A 417 -17.48 4.78 21.94
C ILE A 417 -18.85 4.33 22.44
N TYR A 418 -18.92 3.22 23.16
CA TYR A 418 -20.18 2.73 23.73
C TYR A 418 -20.78 3.74 24.71
N LYS A 419 -19.96 4.31 25.60
CA LYS A 419 -20.38 5.38 26.52
C LYS A 419 -20.84 6.63 25.76
N ALA A 420 -20.14 7.04 24.70
CA ALA A 420 -20.54 8.19 23.89
C ALA A 420 -21.92 7.97 23.21
N ILE A 421 -22.16 6.76 22.69
CA ILE A 421 -23.45 6.38 22.09
C ILE A 421 -24.58 6.38 23.14
N LEU A 422 -24.29 5.88 24.35
CA LEU A 422 -25.28 5.76 25.42
C LEU A 422 -25.68 7.12 26.03
N LEU A 423 -24.75 8.07 26.06
CA LEU A 423 -25.00 9.45 26.47
C LEU A 423 -25.89 10.22 25.48
N ASP A 424 -25.97 9.76 24.22
CA ASP A 424 -26.76 10.36 23.13
C ASP A 424 -26.64 11.89 23.07
N SER A 425 -25.40 12.39 23.18
CA SER A 425 -25.11 13.81 23.16
C SER A 425 -25.42 14.39 21.76
N PRO A 426 -25.79 15.68 21.65
CA PRO A 426 -25.94 16.33 20.34
C PRO A 426 -24.65 16.30 19.51
N ASN A 427 -23.50 16.11 20.16
CA ASN A 427 -22.18 16.01 19.55
C ASN A 427 -21.67 14.56 19.50
N MET A 428 -22.55 13.55 19.56
CA MET A 428 -22.18 12.13 19.60
C MET A 428 -21.21 11.76 18.47
N VAL A 429 -21.45 12.25 17.25
CA VAL A 429 -20.57 11.98 16.10
C VAL A 429 -19.16 12.54 16.36
N ASP A 430 -19.06 13.78 16.83
CA ASP A 430 -17.78 14.41 17.11
C ASP A 430 -17.04 13.70 18.25
N ASP A 431 -17.74 13.28 19.30
CA ASP A 431 -17.18 12.51 20.42
C ASP A 431 -16.60 11.17 19.93
N VAL A 432 -17.35 10.43 19.11
CA VAL A 432 -16.90 9.14 18.52
C VAL A 432 -15.68 9.34 17.64
N PHE A 433 -15.69 10.32 16.74
CA PHE A 433 -14.56 10.58 15.85
C PHE A 433 -13.35 11.18 16.57
N PHE A 434 -13.55 11.91 17.66
CA PHE A 434 -12.48 12.37 18.54
C PHE A 434 -11.76 11.18 19.20
N ILE A 435 -12.51 10.23 19.75
CA ILE A 435 -11.96 9.01 20.35
C ILE A 435 -11.20 8.20 19.29
N LEU A 436 -11.81 7.96 18.13
CA LEU A 436 -11.16 7.23 17.02
C LEU A 436 -9.87 7.89 16.58
N ARG A 437 -9.89 9.21 16.35
CA ARG A 437 -8.70 9.97 15.96
C ARG A 437 -7.61 9.85 17.01
N LYS A 438 -7.95 9.93 18.30
CA LYS A 438 -6.99 9.79 19.40
C LYS A 438 -6.32 8.42 19.39
N CYS A 439 -7.10 7.34 19.37
CA CYS A 439 -6.58 5.98 19.37
C CYS A 439 -5.74 5.65 18.12
N LEU A 440 -6.21 6.05 16.94
CA LEU A 440 -5.53 5.77 15.68
C LEU A 440 -4.23 6.56 15.55
N LYS A 441 -4.22 7.84 15.96
CA LYS A 441 -3.00 8.64 16.02
C LYS A 441 -1.98 8.06 17.00
N ARG A 442 -2.45 7.61 18.16
CA ARG A 442 -1.60 6.94 19.16
C ARG A 442 -1.02 5.64 18.59
N SER A 443 -1.81 4.87 17.84
CA SER A 443 -1.33 3.69 17.12
C SER A 443 -0.26 4.03 16.08
N VAL A 444 -0.43 5.10 15.29
CA VAL A 444 0.60 5.56 14.34
C VAL A 444 1.88 5.96 15.07
N SER A 445 1.76 6.58 16.24
CA SER A 445 2.90 6.99 17.07
C SER A 445 3.74 5.80 17.56
N THR A 446 3.17 4.60 17.70
CA THR A 446 3.93 3.38 18.05
C THR A 446 4.97 2.99 17.00
N SER A 447 4.88 3.54 15.78
CA SER A 447 5.74 3.22 14.64
C SER A 447 5.74 1.74 14.20
N ASN A 448 4.79 0.94 14.68
CA ASN A 448 4.64 -0.47 14.32
C ASN A 448 3.52 -0.67 13.28
N VAL A 449 3.85 -1.24 12.12
CA VAL A 449 2.92 -1.43 10.99
C VAL A 449 1.77 -2.37 11.34
N ASP A 450 2.04 -3.48 12.04
CA ASP A 450 1.02 -4.45 12.43
C ASP A 450 0.07 -3.87 13.47
N GLY A 451 0.61 -3.07 14.41
CA GLY A 451 -0.18 -2.32 15.39
C GLY A 451 -1.18 -1.38 14.71
N ILE A 452 -0.70 -0.58 13.75
CA ILE A 452 -1.52 0.34 12.96
C ILE A 452 -2.60 -0.42 12.19
N CYS A 453 -2.24 -1.49 11.48
CA CYS A 453 -3.19 -2.26 10.68
C CYS A 453 -4.29 -2.90 11.54
N ASN A 454 -3.94 -3.46 12.69
CA ASN A 454 -4.90 -4.04 13.62
C ASN A 454 -5.82 -2.97 14.21
N MET A 455 -5.29 -1.81 14.60
CA MET A 455 -6.11 -0.74 15.15
C MET A 455 -7.06 -0.12 14.10
N LEU A 456 -6.62 0.05 12.85
CA LEU A 456 -7.48 0.48 11.75
C LEU A 456 -8.61 -0.52 11.52
N LYS A 457 -8.30 -1.82 11.51
CA LYS A 457 -9.31 -2.89 11.39
C LYS A 457 -10.32 -2.86 12.54
N HIS A 458 -9.84 -2.67 13.78
CA HIS A 458 -10.72 -2.56 14.94
C HIS A 458 -11.63 -1.33 14.86
N ALA A 459 -11.11 -0.17 14.45
CA ALA A 459 -11.89 1.04 14.24
C ALA A 459 -13.01 0.84 13.19
N VAL A 460 -12.67 0.27 12.03
CA VAL A 460 -13.66 -0.06 10.98
C VAL A 460 -14.70 -1.04 11.51
N SER A 461 -14.26 -2.09 12.23
CA SER A 461 -15.16 -3.09 12.81
C SER A 461 -16.14 -2.48 13.81
N ILE A 462 -15.69 -1.61 14.72
CA ILE A 462 -16.55 -0.97 15.73
C ILE A 462 -17.56 -0.03 15.06
N LEU A 463 -17.11 0.76 14.09
CA LEU A 463 -18.00 1.65 13.34
C LEU A 463 -19.07 0.87 12.56
N ASP A 464 -18.70 -0.27 11.96
CA ASP A 464 -19.59 -1.08 11.13
C ASP A 464 -20.57 -1.93 11.94
N SER A 465 -20.10 -2.55 13.03
CA SER A 465 -20.89 -3.49 13.83
C SER A 465 -21.68 -2.81 14.95
N VAL A 466 -21.09 -1.84 15.66
CA VAL A 466 -21.75 -1.25 16.83
C VAL A 466 -22.42 0.06 16.45
N TYR A 467 -21.65 0.99 15.90
CA TYR A 467 -22.13 2.35 15.66
C TYR A 467 -23.17 2.42 14.54
N ARG A 468 -22.89 1.81 13.38
CA ARG A 468 -23.85 1.76 12.27
C ARG A 468 -25.12 0.98 12.65
N GLU A 469 -24.99 -0.15 13.35
CA GLU A 469 -26.18 -0.95 13.75
C GLU A 469 -27.09 -0.15 14.68
N GLN A 470 -26.52 0.65 15.59
CA GLN A 470 -27.30 1.53 16.44
C GLN A 470 -28.04 2.61 15.64
N LEU A 471 -27.36 3.29 14.71
CA LEU A 471 -27.98 4.29 13.83
C LEU A 471 -29.05 3.65 12.94
N TYR A 472 -28.78 2.47 12.39
CA TYR A 472 -29.74 1.73 11.58
C TYR A 472 -30.98 1.33 12.39
N THR A 473 -30.82 0.87 13.62
CA THR A 473 -31.95 0.50 14.49
C THR A 473 -32.85 1.70 14.78
N ARG A 474 -32.24 2.88 15.03
CA ARG A 474 -32.98 4.14 15.20
C ARG A 474 -33.74 4.52 13.93
N LEU A 475 -33.13 4.39 12.76
CA LEU A 475 -33.78 4.70 11.47
C LEU A 475 -34.86 3.68 11.10
N LYS A 476 -34.64 2.39 11.40
CA LYS A 476 -35.60 1.30 11.13
C LYS A 476 -36.89 1.46 11.93
N SER A 477 -36.83 2.09 13.10
CA SER A 477 -38.03 2.43 13.89
C SER A 477 -39.01 3.34 13.14
N GLY A 478 -38.55 4.02 12.09
CA GLY A 478 -39.37 4.81 11.17
C GLY A 478 -39.65 6.23 11.68
N TYR A 479 -40.03 7.11 10.77
CA TYR A 479 -40.49 8.44 11.13
C TYR A 479 -41.96 8.38 11.55
N PRO A 480 -42.34 8.76 12.78
CA PRO A 480 -43.71 8.68 13.26
C PRO A 480 -44.61 9.67 12.50
N SER A 481 -45.31 9.18 11.48
CA SER A 481 -46.32 9.93 10.73
C SER A 481 -47.72 9.49 11.17
N GLY A 482 -48.58 10.43 11.56
CA GLY A 482 -49.95 10.14 12.05
C GLY A 482 -50.90 9.47 11.04
N PHE A 483 -50.42 9.09 9.86
CA PHE A 483 -51.17 8.40 8.81
C PHE A 483 -51.10 6.87 8.90
N ASP A 484 -50.08 6.30 9.56
CA ASP A 484 -49.92 4.84 9.67
C ASP A 484 -50.46 4.35 11.01
N LEU A 485 -51.69 3.83 10.98
CA LEU A 485 -52.40 3.31 12.14
C LEU A 485 -51.63 2.15 12.81
N SER A 486 -50.78 1.42 12.07
CA SER A 486 -50.00 0.28 12.57
C SER A 486 -48.76 0.71 13.37
N GLN A 487 -48.07 1.78 12.94
CA GLN A 487 -46.99 2.39 13.70
C GLN A 487 -47.51 3.14 14.93
N ALA A 488 -48.66 3.82 14.77
CA ALA A 488 -49.41 4.35 15.90
C ALA A 488 -49.77 3.22 16.88
N TYR A 489 -50.28 2.07 16.43
CA TYR A 489 -50.64 0.95 17.30
C TYR A 489 -49.46 0.32 18.05
N THR A 490 -48.27 0.27 17.45
CA THR A 490 -47.07 -0.30 18.07
C THR A 490 -46.49 0.64 19.12
N VAL A 491 -46.46 1.95 18.83
CA VAL A 491 -46.10 3.02 19.78
C VAL A 491 -47.16 3.14 20.88
N ILE A 492 -48.43 2.89 20.57
CA ILE A 492 -49.56 2.88 21.50
C ILE A 492 -49.51 1.62 22.39
N GLN A 493 -49.19 0.43 21.87
CA GLN A 493 -49.09 -0.79 22.69
C GLN A 493 -47.94 -0.74 23.70
N SER A 494 -46.77 -0.21 23.31
CA SER A 494 -45.64 -0.03 24.24
C SER A 494 -45.91 1.07 25.28
N SER A 495 -46.72 2.07 24.96
CA SER A 495 -47.10 3.16 25.87
C SER A 495 -48.37 2.88 26.70
N ILE A 496 -49.23 1.94 26.30
CA ILE A 496 -50.42 1.51 27.07
C ILE A 496 -50.05 0.73 28.34
N GLN A 497 -48.91 0.02 28.37
CA GLN A 497 -48.45 -0.66 29.60
C GLN A 497 -47.99 0.32 30.70
N LEU A 498 -47.77 1.60 30.39
CA LEU A 498 -47.21 2.61 31.33
C LEU A 498 -48.12 3.84 31.57
N GLY A 499 -49.31 3.89 30.98
CA GLY A 499 -50.39 4.79 31.45
C GLY A 499 -50.12 6.30 31.39
N LYS A 500 -49.24 6.81 30.51
CA LYS A 500 -49.05 8.25 30.29
C LYS A 500 -48.77 8.56 28.82
N LEU A 501 -49.79 9.03 28.10
CA LEU A 501 -49.61 9.70 26.81
C LEU A 501 -49.20 11.17 27.07
N GLN A 502 -48.01 11.57 26.64
CA GLN A 502 -47.70 12.98 26.40
C GLN A 502 -47.31 13.16 24.93
N GLY A 503 -47.89 14.15 24.24
CA GLY A 503 -47.55 14.48 22.85
C GLY A 503 -46.08 14.88 22.64
N SER A 504 -45.34 15.14 23.72
CA SER A 504 -43.89 15.37 23.73
C SER A 504 -43.09 14.18 23.21
N ASP A 505 -43.56 12.95 23.38
CA ASP A 505 -42.75 11.77 23.10
C ASP A 505 -42.73 11.40 21.60
N ILE A 506 -43.81 11.72 20.88
CA ILE A 506 -43.85 11.59 19.41
C ILE A 506 -42.94 12.64 18.75
N GLU A 507 -42.95 13.86 19.27
CA GLU A 507 -42.09 14.93 18.73
C GLU A 507 -40.61 14.64 19.00
N LYS A 508 -40.28 14.10 20.18
CA LYS A 508 -38.93 13.57 20.46
C LYS A 508 -38.52 12.49 19.46
N LEU A 509 -39.37 11.50 19.17
CA LEU A 509 -39.06 10.44 18.21
C LEU A 509 -38.80 10.99 16.80
N LYS A 510 -39.57 11.99 16.35
CA LYS A 510 -39.31 12.68 15.07
C LYS A 510 -37.96 13.39 15.08
N GLN A 511 -37.66 14.13 16.14
CA GLN A 511 -36.38 14.84 16.27
C GLN A 511 -35.20 13.86 16.32
N THR A 512 -35.33 12.74 17.06
CA THR A 512 -34.31 11.68 17.10
C THR A 512 -34.10 11.06 15.71
N PHE A 513 -35.16 10.81 14.93
CA PHE A 513 -35.03 10.29 13.57
C PHE A 513 -34.27 11.28 12.66
N LEU A 514 -34.67 12.56 12.66
CA LEU A 514 -34.06 13.59 11.81
C LEU A 514 -32.60 13.86 12.21
N SER A 515 -32.32 13.96 13.51
CA SER A 515 -30.95 14.08 14.03
C SER A 515 -30.10 12.85 13.70
N THR A 516 -30.67 11.64 13.79
CA THR A 516 -29.96 10.42 13.38
C THR A 516 -29.64 10.44 11.89
N PHE A 517 -30.57 10.88 11.04
CA PHE A 517 -30.35 11.00 9.60
C PHE A 517 -29.20 11.95 9.26
N ASP A 518 -29.14 13.11 9.91
CA ASP A 518 -28.01 14.04 9.78
C ASP A 518 -26.71 13.47 10.37
N ASN A 519 -26.76 12.76 11.50
CA ASN A 519 -25.60 12.10 12.08
C ASN A 519 -24.99 11.05 11.14
N VAL A 520 -25.81 10.36 10.33
CA VAL A 520 -25.31 9.42 9.30
C VAL A 520 -24.56 10.18 8.20
N GLU A 521 -25.07 11.33 7.75
CA GLU A 521 -24.39 12.17 6.75
C GLU A 521 -23.07 12.74 7.30
N ILE A 522 -23.07 13.27 8.52
CA ILE A 522 -21.86 13.76 9.20
C ILE A 522 -20.83 12.63 9.34
N THR A 523 -21.28 11.44 9.73
CA THR A 523 -20.40 10.26 9.84
C THR A 523 -19.77 9.92 8.49
N HIS A 524 -20.55 9.92 7.41
CA HIS A 524 -20.06 9.66 6.05
C HIS A 524 -18.96 10.66 5.66
N GLU A 525 -19.15 11.96 5.91
CA GLU A 525 -18.14 12.99 5.67
C GLU A 525 -16.88 12.79 6.53
N ASN A 526 -17.08 12.57 7.84
CA ASN A 526 -16.00 12.41 8.81
C ASN A 526 -15.15 11.15 8.55
N LEU A 527 -15.70 10.09 7.96
CA LEU A 527 -14.93 8.91 7.52
C LEU A 527 -13.84 9.28 6.50
N HIS A 528 -14.18 10.10 5.51
CA HIS A 528 -13.23 10.57 4.50
C HIS A 528 -12.18 11.51 5.11
N ILE A 529 -12.60 12.41 6.00
CA ILE A 529 -11.69 13.32 6.71
C ILE A 529 -10.71 12.52 7.57
N LEU A 530 -11.19 11.54 8.34
CA LEU A 530 -10.37 10.69 9.20
C LEU A 530 -9.34 9.90 8.38
N LYS A 531 -9.77 9.29 7.26
CA LYS A 531 -8.86 8.58 6.33
C LYS A 531 -7.73 9.47 5.85
N ASN A 532 -8.06 10.66 5.32
CA ASN A 532 -7.06 11.59 4.78
C ASN A 532 -6.09 12.08 5.87
N LEU A 533 -6.59 12.35 7.08
CA LEU A 533 -5.74 12.73 8.21
C LEU A 533 -4.75 11.62 8.59
N LEU A 534 -5.21 10.36 8.61
CA LEU A 534 -4.37 9.21 8.94
C LEU A 534 -3.34 8.91 7.84
N GLU A 535 -3.71 9.05 6.57
CA GLU A 535 -2.76 8.93 5.45
C GLU A 535 -1.61 9.92 5.59
N GLU A 536 -1.91 11.18 5.93
CA GLU A 536 -0.90 12.22 6.13
C GLU A 536 -0.04 11.97 7.39
N GLU A 537 -0.64 11.48 8.48
CA GLU A 537 0.12 11.12 9.68
C GLU A 537 1.05 9.91 9.45
N VAL A 538 0.60 8.89 8.72
CA VAL A 538 1.42 7.74 8.34
C VAL A 538 2.61 8.16 7.46
N LYS A 539 2.36 8.99 6.43
CA LYS A 539 3.43 9.52 5.57
C LYS A 539 4.46 10.32 6.33
N ARG A 540 4.04 11.08 7.35
CA ARG A 540 4.93 11.92 8.16
C ARG A 540 5.74 11.12 9.18
N SER A 541 5.13 10.11 9.81
CA SER A 541 5.72 9.39 10.95
C SER A 541 6.59 8.20 10.54
N LEU A 542 6.31 7.58 9.39
CA LEU A 542 6.90 6.30 9.00
C LEU A 542 7.61 6.38 7.65
N ILE A 543 8.83 5.85 7.61
CA ILE A 543 9.51 5.52 6.36
C ILE A 543 9.16 4.06 6.06
N LEU A 544 8.21 3.86 5.15
CA LEU A 544 7.69 2.53 4.79
C LEU A 544 8.32 2.05 3.49
N ASN A 545 8.64 0.75 3.45
CA ASN A 545 8.92 0.03 2.21
C ASN A 545 7.63 -0.13 1.40
N GLU A 546 7.74 -0.37 0.10
CA GLU A 546 6.59 -0.48 -0.82
C GLU A 546 5.58 -1.55 -0.37
N GLU A 547 6.05 -2.72 0.06
CA GLU A 547 5.18 -3.79 0.58
C GLU A 547 4.44 -3.37 1.87
N THR A 548 5.12 -2.72 2.82
CA THR A 548 4.47 -2.25 4.05
C THR A 548 3.50 -1.11 3.80
N ARG A 549 3.79 -0.25 2.82
CA ARG A 549 2.91 0.85 2.41
C ARG A 549 1.61 0.32 1.81
N THR A 550 1.71 -0.61 0.85
CA THR A 550 0.52 -1.24 0.24
C THR A 550 -0.36 -1.95 1.28
N LYS A 551 0.23 -2.60 2.29
CA LYS A 551 -0.53 -3.19 3.41
C LYS A 551 -1.34 -2.14 4.19
N VAL A 552 -0.75 -1.01 4.54
CA VAL A 552 -1.43 0.07 5.28
C VAL A 552 -2.49 0.75 4.40
N ASP A 553 -2.17 1.04 3.15
CA ASP A 553 -3.09 1.68 2.19
C ASP A 553 -4.34 0.82 1.95
N THR A 554 -4.17 -0.51 1.87
CA THR A 554 -5.28 -1.46 1.77
C THR A 554 -6.23 -1.32 2.96
N ARG A 555 -5.70 -1.17 4.18
CA ARG A 555 -6.50 -1.00 5.40
C ARG A 555 -7.16 0.39 5.48
N LEU A 556 -6.47 1.44 5.06
CA LEU A 556 -7.05 2.78 4.99
C LEU A 556 -8.19 2.86 3.97
N ASN A 557 -8.11 2.10 2.89
CA ASN A 557 -9.19 2.01 1.90
C ASN A 557 -10.45 1.28 2.42
N GLU A 558 -10.37 0.52 3.52
CA GLU A 558 -11.57 -0.03 4.18
C GLU A 558 -12.48 1.08 4.74
N PHE A 559 -11.96 2.28 5.03
CA PHE A 559 -12.80 3.42 5.39
C PHE A 559 -13.68 3.90 4.23
N ASN A 560 -13.21 3.79 2.98
CA ASN A 560 -14.03 4.13 1.81
C ASN A 560 -15.17 3.11 1.61
N SER A 561 -14.88 1.82 1.81
CA SER A 561 -15.92 0.80 1.72
C SER A 561 -16.95 0.95 2.84
N LEU A 562 -16.52 1.32 4.05
CA LEU A 562 -17.41 1.69 5.14
C LEU A 562 -18.24 2.94 4.82
N ALA A 563 -17.63 3.99 4.25
CA ALA A 563 -18.35 5.20 3.85
C ALA A 563 -19.47 4.87 2.85
N ASN A 564 -19.22 4.01 1.86
CA ASN A 564 -20.28 3.55 0.94
C ASN A 564 -21.45 2.88 1.68
N ARG A 565 -21.20 2.08 2.72
CA ARG A 565 -22.29 1.49 3.53
C ARG A 565 -23.08 2.53 4.32
N PHE A 566 -22.43 3.61 4.78
CA PHE A 566 -23.12 4.75 5.38
C PHE A 566 -23.93 5.53 4.34
N LYS A 567 -23.46 5.62 3.09
CA LYS A 567 -24.23 6.20 1.98
C LYS A 567 -25.52 5.40 1.72
N ASP A 568 -25.44 4.07 1.70
CA ASP A 568 -26.62 3.21 1.58
C ASP A 568 -27.62 3.47 2.72
N LEU A 569 -27.12 3.73 3.93
CA LEU A 569 -27.94 4.07 5.10
C LEU A 569 -28.60 5.45 4.99
N ILE A 570 -27.92 6.45 4.39
CA ILE A 570 -28.50 7.76 4.06
C ILE A 570 -29.65 7.59 3.07
N GLU A 571 -29.46 6.79 2.01
CA GLU A 571 -30.49 6.52 1.01
C GLU A 571 -31.70 5.81 1.64
N PHE A 572 -31.46 4.82 2.51
CA PHE A 572 -32.50 4.13 3.29
C PHE A 572 -33.29 5.11 4.17
N ALA A 573 -32.62 5.96 4.95
CA ALA A 573 -33.26 6.94 5.81
C ALA A 573 -34.15 7.92 5.02
N CYS A 574 -33.64 8.41 3.88
CA CYS A 574 -34.37 9.30 2.99
C CYS A 574 -35.62 8.62 2.42
N GLN A 575 -35.52 7.36 1.97
CA GLN A 575 -36.65 6.60 1.46
C GLN A 575 -37.70 6.35 2.55
N GLN A 576 -37.27 6.04 3.77
CA GLN A 576 -38.15 5.82 4.91
C GLN A 576 -38.90 7.09 5.32
N LEU A 577 -38.23 8.26 5.30
CA LEU A 577 -38.87 9.54 5.56
C LEU A 577 -39.89 9.90 4.45
N CYS A 578 -39.51 9.68 3.20
CA CYS A 578 -40.37 9.96 2.05
C CYS A 578 -41.62 9.05 2.07
N SER A 579 -41.46 7.75 2.34
CA SER A 579 -42.55 6.78 2.34
C SER A 579 -43.56 6.99 3.47
N SER A 580 -43.09 7.41 4.65
CA SER A 580 -43.93 7.63 5.84
C SER A 580 -44.58 9.01 5.87
N ALA A 581 -43.80 10.09 5.69
CA ALA A 581 -44.31 11.45 5.88
C ALA A 581 -44.86 12.09 4.60
N ILE A 582 -44.24 11.80 3.44
CA ILE A 582 -44.45 12.57 2.21
C ILE A 582 -45.44 11.88 1.28
N LYS A 583 -45.23 10.59 1.01
CA LYS A 583 -46.06 9.80 0.09
C LYS A 583 -47.55 9.77 0.44
N PRO A 584 -47.99 9.57 1.71
CA PRO A 584 -49.42 9.56 2.03
C PRO A 584 -50.08 10.91 1.78
N ARG A 585 -49.40 12.02 2.12
CA ARG A 585 -49.90 13.37 1.91
C ARG A 585 -50.02 13.71 0.43
N ILE A 586 -48.98 13.42 -0.36
CA ILE A 586 -49.03 13.63 -1.82
C ILE A 586 -50.15 12.80 -2.43
N LYS A 587 -50.33 11.54 -2.01
CA LYS A 587 -51.40 10.68 -2.53
C LYS A 587 -52.78 11.31 -2.29
N THR A 588 -53.07 11.77 -1.07
CA THR A 588 -54.34 12.43 -0.75
C THR A 588 -54.55 13.70 -1.60
N LEU A 589 -53.50 14.50 -1.80
CA LEU A 589 -53.57 15.71 -2.63
C LEU A 589 -53.79 15.39 -4.11
N LEU A 590 -53.10 14.37 -4.65
CA LEU A 590 -53.24 13.95 -6.05
C LEU A 590 -54.56 13.21 -6.31
N ASP A 591 -55.13 12.50 -5.35
CA ASP A 591 -56.43 11.83 -5.53
C ASP A 591 -57.56 12.86 -5.78
N ALA A 592 -57.45 14.09 -5.26
CA ALA A 592 -58.37 15.19 -5.56
C ALA A 592 -58.33 15.63 -7.04
N TYR A 593 -57.21 15.38 -7.73
CA TYR A 593 -57.07 15.66 -9.17
C TYR A 593 -58.00 14.79 -10.01
N ILE A 594 -58.30 13.56 -9.57
CA ILE A 594 -59.19 12.63 -10.28
C ILE A 594 -60.62 13.21 -10.38
N THR A 595 -61.05 13.91 -9.33
CA THR A 595 -62.41 14.48 -9.26
C THR A 595 -62.57 15.81 -10.00
N MET A 596 -61.48 16.38 -10.52
CA MET A 596 -61.49 17.65 -11.24
C MET A 596 -61.99 17.48 -12.69
N ASN A 597 -62.69 18.48 -13.22
CA ASN A 597 -63.06 18.49 -14.63
C ASN A 597 -61.83 18.79 -15.50
N HIS A 598 -61.43 17.83 -16.34
CA HIS A 598 -60.34 17.95 -17.32
C HIS A 598 -60.86 18.10 -18.76
N LYS A 599 -62.17 18.23 -18.94
CA LYS A 599 -62.85 18.47 -20.22
C LYS A 599 -63.41 19.89 -20.21
N LEU A 600 -62.53 20.84 -20.52
CA LEU A 600 -62.80 22.26 -20.34
C LEU A 600 -63.48 22.86 -21.57
N SER A 601 -64.45 23.72 -21.37
CA SER A 601 -64.90 24.72 -22.35
C SER A 601 -63.97 25.94 -22.35
N GLU A 602 -64.07 26.81 -23.37
CA GLU A 602 -63.29 28.06 -23.44
C GLU A 602 -63.54 28.98 -22.23
N ASP A 603 -64.79 29.04 -21.76
CA ASP A 603 -65.17 29.84 -20.58
C ASP A 603 -64.56 29.26 -19.29
N GLU A 604 -64.59 27.93 -19.11
CA GLU A 604 -63.97 27.25 -17.96
C GLU A 604 -62.45 27.33 -18.02
N TYR A 605 -61.84 27.24 -19.20
CA TYR A 605 -60.40 27.41 -19.39
C TYR A 605 -59.95 28.82 -19.03
N SER A 606 -60.71 29.85 -19.44
CA SER A 606 -60.45 31.24 -19.06
C SER A 606 -60.59 31.47 -17.55
N GLN A 607 -61.54 30.78 -16.89
CA GLN A 607 -61.68 30.82 -15.43
C GLN A 607 -60.49 30.17 -14.72
N PHE A 608 -59.99 29.04 -15.24
CA PHE A 608 -58.81 28.35 -14.69
C PHE A 608 -57.52 29.14 -14.93
N ASP A 609 -57.43 29.92 -16.02
CA ASP A 609 -56.27 30.78 -16.27
C ASP A 609 -56.17 31.91 -15.23
N ALA A 610 -57.31 32.46 -14.81
CA ALA A 610 -57.39 33.48 -13.76
C ALA A 610 -57.21 32.90 -12.34
N ASN A 611 -57.86 31.76 -12.03
CA ASN A 611 -57.81 31.10 -10.73
C ASN A 611 -57.67 29.58 -10.91
N ASP A 612 -56.43 29.10 -10.83
CA ASP A 612 -56.14 27.68 -10.96
C ASP A 612 -56.70 26.88 -9.77
N PRO A 613 -57.56 25.87 -10.01
CA PRO A 613 -58.24 25.13 -8.96
C PRO A 613 -57.37 24.10 -8.23
N PHE A 614 -56.18 23.78 -8.75
CA PHE A 614 -55.39 22.64 -8.28
C PHE A 614 -53.93 22.99 -7.97
N ILE A 615 -53.13 23.41 -8.96
CA ILE A 615 -51.66 23.38 -8.83
C ILE A 615 -51.15 24.38 -7.81
N GLN A 616 -51.80 25.54 -7.66
CA GLN A 616 -51.38 26.55 -6.69
C GLN A 616 -51.58 26.04 -5.25
N ASN A 617 -52.73 25.40 -4.98
CA ASN A 617 -52.98 24.76 -3.69
C ASN A 617 -52.05 23.55 -3.47
N PHE A 618 -51.82 22.75 -4.51
CA PHE A 618 -50.90 21.61 -4.46
C PHE A 618 -49.48 22.04 -4.09
N ILE A 619 -48.95 23.07 -4.76
CA ILE A 619 -47.63 23.65 -4.47
C ILE A 619 -47.59 24.19 -3.04
N LEU A 620 -48.61 24.93 -2.61
CA LEU A 620 -48.68 25.49 -1.25
C LEU A 620 -48.64 24.40 -0.17
N GLN A 621 -49.39 23.31 -0.34
CA GLN A 621 -49.41 22.21 0.62
C GLN A 621 -48.07 21.44 0.65
N ILE A 622 -47.43 21.27 -0.51
CA ILE A 622 -46.10 20.65 -0.60
C ILE A 622 -45.03 21.55 0.00
N ASP A 623 -45.09 22.86 -0.23
CA ASP A 623 -44.16 23.83 0.35
C ASP A 623 -44.24 23.83 1.87
N GLN A 624 -45.44 23.88 2.44
CA GLN A 624 -45.63 23.75 3.89
C GLN A 624 -45.02 22.46 4.45
N LEU A 625 -45.14 21.34 3.73
CA LEU A 625 -44.52 20.08 4.11
C LEU A 625 -42.99 20.16 4.05
N PHE A 626 -42.40 20.69 2.99
CA PHE A 626 -40.95 20.79 2.87
C PHE A 626 -40.33 21.80 3.83
N VAL A 627 -40.97 22.94 4.06
CA VAL A 627 -40.51 23.94 5.03
C VAL A 627 -40.39 23.35 6.43
N SER A 628 -41.27 22.40 6.81
CA SER A 628 -41.19 21.72 8.11
C SER A 628 -39.90 20.90 8.32
N PHE A 629 -39.25 20.46 7.24
CA PHE A 629 -37.99 19.72 7.29
C PHE A 629 -36.75 20.60 7.04
N LYS A 630 -36.92 21.78 6.43
CA LYS A 630 -35.82 22.66 6.02
C LYS A 630 -34.95 23.14 7.18
N GLY A 631 -35.55 23.37 8.35
CA GLY A 631 -34.83 23.78 9.57
C GLY A 631 -34.30 22.60 10.41
N ALA A 632 -34.71 21.38 10.11
CA ALA A 632 -34.42 20.19 10.92
C ALA A 632 -33.44 19.21 10.25
N LEU A 633 -33.18 19.38 8.95
CA LEU A 633 -32.22 18.59 8.18
C LEU A 633 -31.08 19.46 7.65
N ARG A 634 -29.91 18.87 7.50
CA ARG A 634 -28.82 19.46 6.71
C ARG A 634 -29.22 19.65 5.26
N ILE A 635 -28.58 20.63 4.60
CA ILE A 635 -28.86 21.01 3.20
C ILE A 635 -28.75 19.81 2.26
N GLY A 636 -27.72 18.96 2.43
CA GLY A 636 -27.52 17.76 1.61
C GLY A 636 -28.69 16.78 1.74
N ASN A 637 -29.08 16.44 2.97
CA ASN A 637 -30.22 15.57 3.24
C ASN A 637 -31.58 16.17 2.80
N TYR A 638 -31.76 17.48 2.97
CA TYR A 638 -32.95 18.19 2.50
C TYR A 638 -33.09 18.14 0.98
N ASP A 639 -32.00 18.39 0.26
CA ASP A 639 -31.95 18.28 -1.20
C ASP A 639 -32.24 16.86 -1.69
N ARG A 640 -31.68 15.84 -1.02
CA ARG A 640 -32.00 14.42 -1.29
C ARG A 640 -33.48 14.13 -1.05
N LEU A 641 -34.07 14.67 0.02
CA LEU A 641 -35.48 14.51 0.32
C LEU A 641 -36.37 15.12 -0.77
N ILE A 642 -36.08 16.34 -1.23
CA ILE A 642 -36.83 16.97 -2.33
C ILE A 642 -36.68 16.16 -3.62
N SER A 643 -35.47 15.72 -3.93
CA SER A 643 -35.19 14.90 -5.10
C SER A 643 -35.99 13.58 -5.07
N ALA A 644 -36.01 12.88 -3.93
CA ALA A 644 -36.79 11.66 -3.73
C ALA A 644 -38.31 11.92 -3.79
N SER A 645 -38.76 12.99 -3.15
CA SER A 645 -40.16 13.43 -3.17
C SER A 645 -40.63 13.77 -4.58
N THR A 646 -39.81 14.46 -5.36
CA THR A 646 -40.08 14.78 -6.77
C THR A 646 -40.32 13.51 -7.57
N ASN A 647 -39.49 12.48 -7.38
CA ASN A 647 -39.67 11.20 -8.07
C ASN A 647 -41.01 10.53 -7.71
N GLU A 648 -41.37 10.55 -6.42
CA GLU A 648 -42.65 10.02 -5.95
C GLU A 648 -43.85 10.84 -6.48
N ILE A 649 -43.76 12.18 -6.48
CA ILE A 649 -44.81 13.06 -7.04
C ILE A 649 -45.03 12.76 -8.52
N VAL A 650 -43.96 12.73 -9.33
CA VAL A 650 -44.04 12.44 -10.77
C VAL A 650 -44.69 11.08 -11.01
N THR A 651 -44.21 10.05 -10.31
CA THR A 651 -44.69 8.67 -10.48
C THR A 651 -46.16 8.52 -10.06
N MET A 652 -46.58 9.19 -8.98
CA MET A 652 -47.97 9.15 -8.53
C MET A 652 -48.89 9.97 -9.43
N TRP A 653 -48.45 11.14 -9.89
CA TRP A 653 -49.24 11.97 -10.77
C TRP A 653 -49.49 11.26 -12.09
N GLU A 654 -48.46 10.62 -12.66
CA GLU A 654 -48.61 9.79 -13.87
C GLU A 654 -49.68 8.69 -13.70
N LYS A 655 -49.69 8.00 -12.56
CA LYS A 655 -50.72 6.99 -12.25
C LYS A 655 -52.12 7.61 -12.13
N VAL A 656 -52.24 8.79 -11.53
CA VAL A 656 -53.49 9.52 -11.41
C VAL A 656 -54.02 9.96 -12.77
N LEU A 657 -53.15 10.41 -13.69
CA LEU A 657 -53.53 10.82 -15.04
C LEU A 657 -54.22 9.69 -15.82
N SER A 658 -53.77 8.43 -15.64
CA SER A 658 -54.38 7.27 -16.29
C SER A 658 -55.86 7.04 -15.96
N LYS A 659 -56.38 7.68 -14.91
CA LYS A 659 -57.78 7.60 -14.46
C LYS A 659 -58.63 8.79 -14.92
N CYS A 660 -58.03 9.78 -15.57
CA CYS A 660 -58.67 11.01 -16.00
C CYS A 660 -58.99 10.95 -17.50
N GLY A 661 -59.95 11.77 -17.95
CA GLY A 661 -60.27 11.95 -19.37
C GLY A 661 -60.13 13.41 -19.76
N PHE A 662 -59.40 13.69 -20.83
CA PHE A 662 -59.00 15.04 -21.25
C PHE A 662 -59.67 15.44 -22.58
N ASN A 663 -59.75 16.75 -22.83
CA ASN A 663 -59.83 17.34 -24.15
C ASN A 663 -58.58 18.22 -24.43
N ARG A 664 -58.49 18.87 -25.59
CA ARG A 664 -57.31 19.69 -25.96
C ARG A 664 -56.98 20.80 -24.95
N LEU A 665 -58.01 21.51 -24.46
CA LEU A 665 -57.87 22.59 -23.47
C LEU A 665 -57.45 22.05 -22.11
N GLY A 666 -58.00 20.92 -21.67
CA GLY A 666 -57.52 20.20 -20.48
C GLY A 666 -56.06 19.75 -20.59
N GLY A 667 -55.62 19.36 -21.79
CA GLY A 667 -54.20 19.09 -22.08
C GLY A 667 -53.29 20.32 -21.95
N LEU A 668 -53.74 21.51 -22.39
CA LEU A 668 -53.00 22.78 -22.19
C LEU A 668 -52.91 23.15 -20.71
N GLN A 669 -54.01 22.98 -19.98
CA GLN A 669 -54.04 23.23 -18.55
C GLN A 669 -53.06 22.32 -17.81
N PHE A 670 -53.08 21.03 -18.09
CA PHE A 670 -52.12 20.07 -17.53
C PHE A 670 -50.66 20.43 -17.85
N ASP A 671 -50.36 20.85 -19.10
CA ASP A 671 -49.01 21.33 -19.46
C ASP A 671 -48.57 22.53 -18.61
N LYS A 672 -49.47 23.51 -18.38
CA LYS A 672 -49.21 24.67 -17.51
C LYS A 672 -48.95 24.24 -16.06
N GLU A 673 -49.72 23.29 -15.54
CA GLU A 673 -49.57 22.76 -14.18
C GLU A 673 -48.24 22.02 -14.00
N VAL A 674 -47.86 21.15 -14.94
CA VAL A 674 -46.55 20.44 -14.92
C VAL A 674 -45.39 21.43 -14.95
N ARG A 675 -45.45 22.45 -15.81
CA ARG A 675 -44.41 23.50 -15.85
C ARG A 675 -44.33 24.30 -14.57
N SER A 676 -45.46 24.61 -13.95
CA SER A 676 -45.53 25.33 -12.67
C SER A 676 -44.92 24.51 -11.54
N LEU A 677 -45.27 23.23 -11.43
CA LEU A 677 -44.70 22.32 -10.44
C LEU A 677 -43.18 22.15 -10.62
N MET A 678 -42.74 21.92 -11.86
CA MET A 678 -41.33 21.76 -12.20
C MET A 678 -40.54 23.01 -11.83
N THR A 679 -41.07 24.21 -12.08
CA THR A 679 -40.43 25.48 -11.72
C THR A 679 -40.25 25.62 -10.21
N TYR A 680 -41.32 25.36 -9.45
CA TYR A 680 -41.28 25.39 -7.99
C TYR A 680 -40.28 24.39 -7.42
N LEU A 681 -40.36 23.10 -7.79
CA LEU A 681 -39.46 22.07 -7.24
C LEU A 681 -38.00 22.32 -7.64
N THR A 682 -37.74 22.85 -8.84
CA THR A 682 -36.38 23.21 -9.26
C THR A 682 -35.84 24.38 -8.43
N SER A 683 -36.70 25.29 -7.97
CA SER A 683 -36.28 26.38 -7.06
C SER A 683 -36.06 25.92 -5.61
N ALA A 684 -36.66 24.79 -5.22
CA ALA A 684 -36.62 24.28 -3.85
C ALA A 684 -35.36 23.48 -3.52
N THR A 685 -34.65 22.94 -4.52
CA THR A 685 -33.43 22.12 -4.33
C THR A 685 -32.26 22.60 -5.18
N SER A 686 -31.03 22.36 -4.70
CA SER A 686 -29.81 22.56 -5.49
C SER A 686 -29.55 21.44 -6.52
N LEU A 687 -30.22 20.29 -6.38
CA LEU A 687 -30.00 19.13 -7.25
C LEU A 687 -30.72 19.25 -8.60
N PRO A 688 -30.12 18.75 -9.70
CA PRO A 688 -30.80 18.70 -10.99
C PRO A 688 -31.94 17.67 -10.95
N ILE A 689 -33.18 18.15 -11.03
CA ILE A 689 -34.39 17.28 -11.01
C ILE A 689 -35.22 17.35 -12.30
N ARG A 690 -34.87 18.21 -13.27
CA ARG A 690 -35.65 18.41 -14.50
C ARG A 690 -35.87 17.13 -15.29
N ASP A 691 -34.86 16.27 -15.38
CA ASP A 691 -34.95 14.99 -16.11
C ASP A 691 -36.03 14.06 -15.54
N LYS A 692 -36.37 14.20 -14.25
CA LYS A 692 -37.44 13.40 -13.63
C LYS A 692 -38.83 13.74 -14.21
N PHE A 693 -39.03 14.96 -14.72
CA PHE A 693 -40.28 15.41 -15.33
C PHE A 693 -40.43 14.99 -16.79
N GLN A 694 -39.43 14.33 -17.39
CA GLN A 694 -39.42 14.05 -18.82
C GLN A 694 -40.65 13.25 -19.27
N ARG A 695 -41.07 12.24 -18.50
CA ARG A 695 -42.28 11.46 -18.81
C ARG A 695 -43.56 12.28 -18.75
N LEU A 696 -43.77 13.07 -17.69
CA LEU A 696 -44.93 13.95 -17.57
C LEU A 696 -44.96 15.03 -18.66
N THR A 697 -43.80 15.57 -19.02
CA THR A 697 -43.69 16.54 -20.12
C THR A 697 -44.06 15.90 -21.46
N GLN A 698 -43.61 14.67 -21.71
CA GLN A 698 -44.01 13.91 -22.91
C GLN A 698 -45.51 13.59 -22.91
N ILE A 699 -46.09 13.23 -21.75
CA ILE A 699 -47.54 13.05 -21.59
C ILE A 699 -48.28 14.34 -21.92
N ALA A 700 -47.80 15.49 -21.40
CA ALA A 700 -48.39 16.79 -21.69
C ALA A 700 -48.35 17.09 -23.20
N THR A 701 -47.22 16.88 -23.87
CA THR A 701 -47.10 17.02 -25.33
C THR A 701 -48.15 16.18 -26.06
N LEU A 702 -48.33 14.91 -25.70
CA LEU A 702 -49.34 14.02 -26.30
C LEU A 702 -50.78 14.50 -26.07
N LEU A 703 -51.09 14.94 -24.84
CA LEU A 703 -52.41 15.47 -24.50
C LEU A 703 -52.67 16.83 -25.15
N THR A 704 -51.64 17.52 -25.65
CA THR A 704 -51.74 18.80 -26.37
C THR A 704 -51.77 18.67 -27.89
N LEU A 705 -51.84 17.48 -28.48
CA LEU A 705 -51.95 17.36 -29.94
C LEU A 705 -53.32 17.87 -30.43
N GLU A 706 -53.36 18.64 -31.52
CA GLU A 706 -54.63 19.04 -32.13
C GLU A 706 -55.20 17.90 -32.97
N LYS A 707 -54.34 17.16 -33.66
CA LYS A 707 -54.71 16.03 -34.51
C LYS A 707 -53.83 14.82 -34.24
N LEU A 708 -54.41 13.61 -34.32
CA LEU A 708 -53.67 12.35 -34.15
C LEU A 708 -52.48 12.19 -35.09
N LYS A 709 -52.50 12.80 -36.29
CA LYS A 709 -51.39 12.71 -37.25
C LYS A 709 -50.15 13.51 -36.85
N GLU A 710 -50.29 14.51 -35.98
CA GLU A 710 -49.15 15.31 -35.50
C GLU A 710 -48.16 14.48 -34.68
N ILE A 711 -48.59 13.32 -34.15
CA ILE A 711 -47.67 12.42 -33.45
C ILE A 711 -46.48 12.01 -34.32
N TYR A 712 -46.68 11.89 -35.64
CA TYR A 712 -45.61 11.51 -36.57
C TYR A 712 -44.50 12.55 -36.62
N ASP A 713 -44.81 13.83 -36.41
CA ASP A 713 -43.82 14.92 -36.42
C ASP A 713 -42.87 14.86 -35.21
N TYR A 714 -43.29 14.19 -34.13
CA TYR A 714 -42.52 14.00 -32.90
C TYR A 714 -41.97 12.58 -32.74
N TRP A 715 -42.61 11.58 -33.34
CA TRP A 715 -42.29 10.15 -33.16
C TRP A 715 -41.31 9.61 -34.22
N ASP A 716 -41.18 10.27 -35.37
CA ASP A 716 -40.23 9.87 -36.41
C ASP A 716 -38.78 9.89 -35.86
N PRO A 717 -38.03 8.77 -35.90
CA PRO A 717 -36.63 8.70 -35.46
C PRO A 717 -35.71 9.71 -36.15
N THR A 718 -36.07 10.19 -37.35
CA THR A 718 -35.31 11.18 -38.12
C THR A 718 -35.55 12.63 -37.65
N SER A 719 -36.59 12.87 -36.84
CA SER A 719 -36.94 14.22 -36.36
C SER A 719 -35.96 14.79 -35.34
N GLY A 720 -35.26 13.95 -34.57
CA GLY A 720 -34.23 14.35 -33.59
C GLY A 720 -34.68 15.25 -32.44
N LYS A 721 -35.98 15.57 -32.32
CA LYS A 721 -36.50 16.61 -31.41
C LYS A 721 -36.76 16.15 -29.98
N ILE A 722 -37.17 14.89 -29.79
CA ILE A 722 -37.55 14.35 -28.47
C ILE A 722 -37.00 12.94 -28.29
N THR A 723 -36.25 12.70 -27.21
CA THR A 723 -35.89 11.34 -26.78
C THR A 723 -37.04 10.73 -25.98
N TRP A 724 -37.88 9.93 -26.63
CA TRP A 724 -39.05 9.31 -25.99
C TRP A 724 -38.65 8.34 -24.87
N ARG A 725 -39.29 8.49 -23.71
CA ARG A 725 -39.20 7.57 -22.56
C ARG A 725 -40.44 6.67 -22.44
N LEU A 726 -41.46 6.96 -23.24
CA LEU A 726 -42.72 6.23 -23.31
C LEU A 726 -42.63 5.18 -24.42
N THR A 727 -43.13 3.98 -24.14
CA THR A 727 -43.29 2.90 -25.12
C THR A 727 -44.46 3.17 -26.06
N PRO A 728 -44.49 2.56 -27.27
CA PRO A 728 -45.64 2.70 -28.19
C PRO A 728 -47.00 2.36 -27.56
N SER A 729 -47.03 1.38 -26.66
CA SER A 729 -48.23 1.02 -25.90
C SER A 729 -48.67 2.11 -24.93
N GLU A 730 -47.73 2.70 -24.18
CA GLU A 730 -48.02 3.80 -23.26
C GLU A 730 -48.51 5.03 -24.03
N VAL A 731 -47.92 5.35 -25.19
CA VAL A 731 -48.39 6.46 -26.05
C VAL A 731 -49.83 6.25 -26.49
N ARG A 732 -50.19 5.05 -26.98
CA ARG A 732 -51.58 4.74 -27.34
C ARG A 732 -52.51 4.85 -26.13
N GLN A 733 -52.08 4.40 -24.95
CA GLN A 733 -52.86 4.52 -23.72
C GLN A 733 -53.08 5.98 -23.33
N ILE A 734 -52.05 6.82 -23.39
CA ILE A 734 -52.15 8.26 -23.08
C ILE A 734 -53.04 8.98 -24.09
N LEU A 735 -52.89 8.71 -25.38
CA LEU A 735 -53.74 9.28 -26.43
C LEU A 735 -55.20 8.84 -26.28
N SER A 736 -55.47 7.64 -25.76
CA SER A 736 -56.84 7.18 -25.48
C SER A 736 -57.52 7.95 -24.33
N LEU A 737 -56.75 8.69 -23.51
CA LEU A 737 -57.32 9.57 -22.48
C LEU A 737 -57.96 10.82 -23.09
N ARG A 738 -57.65 11.17 -24.35
CA ARG A 738 -58.30 12.26 -25.09
C ARG A 738 -59.65 11.80 -25.62
N THR A 739 -60.71 12.34 -25.02
CA THR A 739 -62.09 11.93 -25.32
C THR A 739 -62.62 12.38 -26.67
N ASP A 740 -61.94 13.33 -27.30
CA ASP A 740 -62.19 13.81 -28.66
C ASP A 740 -61.51 12.95 -29.74
N PHE A 741 -60.57 12.06 -29.37
CA PHE A 741 -59.98 11.10 -30.28
C PHE A 741 -60.75 9.77 -30.28
N ARG A 742 -61.02 9.23 -31.48
CA ARG A 742 -61.70 7.94 -31.61
C ARG A 742 -60.75 6.80 -31.24
N SER A 743 -61.21 5.88 -30.39
CA SER A 743 -60.41 4.74 -29.92
C SER A 743 -59.90 3.83 -31.04
N ASP A 744 -60.64 3.72 -32.15
CA ASP A 744 -60.22 2.94 -33.33
C ASP A 744 -59.05 3.60 -34.06
N ASP A 745 -59.08 4.93 -34.20
CA ASP A 745 -58.02 5.70 -34.85
C ASP A 745 -56.72 5.68 -34.03
N VAL A 746 -56.83 5.73 -32.69
CA VAL A 746 -55.68 5.59 -31.78
C VAL A 746 -55.05 4.19 -31.87
N ARG A 747 -55.88 3.13 -32.00
CA ARG A 747 -55.39 1.75 -32.16
C ARG A 747 -54.73 1.53 -33.52
N ALA A 748 -55.19 2.21 -34.57
CA ALA A 748 -54.65 2.13 -35.92
C ALA A 748 -53.32 2.88 -36.13
N LEU A 749 -52.85 3.65 -35.13
CA LEU A 749 -51.56 4.35 -35.19
C LEU A 749 -50.38 3.39 -35.31
N LYS A 750 -49.58 3.59 -36.36
CA LYS A 750 -48.28 2.93 -36.55
C LYS A 750 -47.19 3.72 -35.81
N LEU A 751 -46.86 3.29 -34.60
CA LEU A 751 -45.82 3.85 -33.73
C LEU A 751 -44.69 2.84 -33.58
#